data_AF-S7SU09-F1
#
_entry.id   AF-S7SU09-F1
#
_cell.length_a   1.000
_cell.length_b   1.000
_cell.length_c   1.000
_cell.angle_alpha   90.00
_cell.angle_beta   90.00
_cell.angle_gamma   90.00
#
_symmetry.space_group_name_H-M   'P 1'
#
loop_
_entity.id
_entity.type
_entity.pdbx_description
1 polymer ?
#
loop_
_entity_poly.entity_id
_entity_poly.type
_entity_poly.pdbx_seq_one_letter_code
_entity_poly.pdbx_strand_id
1 'polypeptide(L)'
;MAHTLADYLRPDKDAPVSMERIDEVLRSIMITDVEQEGGMTIDETGRYSLGLVRGHAPRRSKAMFIGRAARERWRLENIAALEAEIAAVGQEIDRLRGAHQAVEAAIQALADWLASFPSDRDVRTAFDEAQEARRQAESKEREWKRQEEKAALLAREWKQIKQQLHDESAELDLAFTLDGCEQAQLAMKSYVRHVHELEVLYRETRHTEAMIAQQRERLAALETEIDEAKGERNRLRDETERLALRIAEMERTLAQMGADDIRAEIARIQERLAFLRREIPRLVNERARTEQRLMRLVEEREKGAQREAFARELAAMWEKSFAREAALGLVDLDRSRSLLEQAKEAKQRYEAVLKETRSSLLARLNTVFFQESSNLTEYRASFEPLEEQTKPEWTAAAPDDEMAMKAADWREKQERHVIYLDYKGERATPFAVLAEVERDIVLQHEYMKEQDRELYEDVILKSVGRILRSRIQRAERWVNDMNKLMGGLDTSSGLVLSIQWKPKTAETEAELDTKELVRLLRIDSRLLKEEDLQRVTNHFRSKIARARELLEERGQGSTLHQIIKEVLDYRKWFSFTLYYEKTNEPKRELTNHRFYQFSGGEKAMAMYIPLFAAAYSRYQEAGDDAPYIISLDEAFAGVDENNIRNLFGLVEQLGFNYIMNSQALWGDYDTVPALSICELVRPRNASFVTVIHYRWNGRVKQLMVNDKEWETIET
;
A
#
# COMPACT_ATOMS: atom_id res chain seq x y z
N MET A 1 22.02 -125.43 37.86
CA MET A 1 22.50 -125.43 36.47
C MET A 1 23.39 -124.21 36.34
N ALA A 2 24.61 -124.35 35.83
CA ALA A 2 25.49 -123.20 35.68
C ALA A 2 25.01 -122.35 34.49
N HIS A 3 24.66 -121.09 34.74
CA HIS A 3 24.37 -120.13 33.68
C HIS A 3 25.68 -119.60 33.10
N THR A 4 25.73 -119.44 31.79
CA THR A 4 26.91 -118.90 31.10
C THR A 4 26.54 -117.67 30.31
N LEU A 5 27.53 -116.88 29.89
CA LEU A 5 27.27 -115.69 29.08
C LEU A 5 26.61 -116.03 27.73
N ALA A 6 26.72 -117.27 27.26
CA ALA A 6 26.02 -117.79 26.09
C ALA A 6 24.48 -117.85 26.24
N ASP A 7 23.95 -117.84 27.47
CA ASP A 7 22.51 -117.80 27.72
C ASP A 7 21.92 -116.39 27.49
N TYR A 8 22.76 -115.35 27.58
CA TYR A 8 22.34 -113.94 27.50
C TYR A 8 22.78 -113.26 26.20
N LEU A 9 23.84 -113.75 25.55
CA LEU A 9 24.38 -113.21 24.31
C LEU A 9 24.34 -114.25 23.20
N ARG A 10 24.11 -113.81 21.96
CA ARG A 10 24.15 -114.66 20.77
C ARG A 10 25.28 -114.22 19.85
N PRO A 11 26.03 -115.15 19.23
CA PRO A 11 27.01 -114.82 18.21
C PRO A 11 26.37 -114.06 17.05
N ASP A 12 27.03 -112.99 16.60
CA ASP A 12 26.63 -112.28 15.39
C ASP A 12 26.97 -113.14 14.17
N LYS A 13 26.08 -113.20 13.17
CA LYS A 13 26.20 -114.11 12.02
C LYS A 13 27.33 -113.70 11.06
N ASP A 14 27.70 -112.43 11.05
CA ASP A 14 28.72 -111.84 10.17
C ASP A 14 30.05 -111.57 10.90
N ALA A 15 30.38 -112.37 11.92
CA ALA A 15 31.64 -112.25 12.63
C ALA A 15 32.80 -112.90 11.84
N PRO A 16 34.01 -112.30 11.84
CA PRO A 16 35.20 -112.87 11.18
C PRO A 16 35.75 -114.13 11.89
N VAL A 17 35.08 -114.60 12.94
CA VAL A 17 35.45 -115.77 13.76
C VAL A 17 34.28 -116.75 13.71
N SER A 18 34.56 -118.05 13.69
CA SER A 18 33.51 -119.07 13.62
C SER A 18 32.53 -118.97 14.80
N MET A 19 31.23 -119.18 14.52
CA MET A 19 30.20 -119.13 15.56
C MET A 19 30.47 -120.12 16.70
N GLU A 20 31.05 -121.28 16.38
CA GLU A 20 31.44 -122.29 17.37
C GLU A 20 32.48 -121.77 18.36
N ARG A 21 33.47 -121.01 17.90
CA ARG A 21 34.52 -120.47 18.76
C ARG A 21 34.02 -119.29 19.60
N ILE A 22 33.08 -118.50 19.09
CA ILE A 22 32.41 -117.46 19.87
C ILE A 22 31.54 -118.10 20.96
N ASP A 23 30.79 -119.15 20.61
CA ASP A 23 29.94 -119.89 21.57
C ASP A 23 30.80 -120.56 22.66
N GLU A 24 31.94 -121.15 22.30
CA GLU A 24 32.88 -121.75 23.24
C GLU A 24 33.44 -120.71 24.24
N VAL A 25 33.81 -119.52 23.76
CA VAL A 25 34.25 -118.42 24.64
C VAL A 25 33.11 -117.91 25.51
N LEU A 26 31.90 -117.77 24.99
CA LEU A 26 30.73 -117.33 25.78
C LEU A 26 30.36 -118.35 26.86
N ARG A 27 30.52 -119.65 26.58
CA ARG A 27 30.33 -120.73 27.57
C ARG A 27 31.46 -120.82 28.59
N SER A 28 32.67 -120.33 28.25
CA SER A 28 33.81 -120.27 29.18
C SER A 28 33.65 -119.20 30.28
N ILE A 29 32.72 -118.25 30.08
CA ILE A 29 32.42 -117.19 31.04
C ILE A 29 31.18 -117.58 31.84
N MET A 30 31.39 -117.85 33.12
CA MET A 30 30.35 -118.36 34.01
C MET A 30 29.64 -117.19 34.71
N ILE A 31 28.32 -117.28 34.80
CA ILE A 31 27.49 -116.33 35.55
C ILE A 31 27.16 -116.96 36.90
N THR A 32 27.90 -116.58 37.93
CA THR A 32 27.76 -117.15 39.27
C THR A 32 28.22 -116.16 40.33
N ASP A 33 27.57 -116.20 41.50
CA ASP A 33 27.94 -115.41 42.68
C ASP A 33 29.09 -116.04 43.48
N VAL A 34 29.63 -117.20 43.07
CA VAL A 34 30.63 -117.98 43.80
C VAL A 34 31.99 -117.93 43.08
N GLU A 35 33.07 -117.60 43.81
CA GLU A 35 34.43 -117.55 43.26
C GLU A 35 34.93 -118.95 42.88
N GLN A 36 35.49 -119.10 41.67
CA GLN A 36 36.15 -120.33 41.22
C GLN A 36 37.61 -120.06 40.87
N GLU A 37 38.50 -120.99 41.24
CA GLU A 37 39.91 -120.95 40.85
C GLU A 37 40.06 -121.31 39.36
N GLY A 38 40.45 -120.32 38.54
CA GLY A 38 40.94 -120.55 37.17
C GLY A 38 40.03 -120.16 36.01
N GLY A 39 38.94 -119.41 36.23
CA GLY A 39 38.02 -118.96 35.17
C GLY A 39 37.59 -117.49 35.26
N MET A 40 36.88 -116.99 34.23
CA MET A 40 36.23 -115.67 34.26
C MET A 40 34.81 -115.80 34.80
N THR A 41 34.48 -115.05 35.85
CA THR A 41 33.12 -115.01 36.42
C THR A 41 32.54 -113.60 36.35
N ILE A 42 31.22 -113.52 36.12
CA ILE A 42 30.46 -112.27 36.14
C ILE A 42 29.19 -112.50 36.97
N ASP A 43 28.81 -111.56 37.83
CA ASP A 43 27.53 -111.59 38.55
C ASP A 43 26.46 -110.70 37.88
N GLU A 44 25.19 -110.89 38.25
CA GLU A 44 24.08 -110.08 37.73
C GLU A 44 24.11 -108.62 38.22
N THR A 45 24.95 -108.30 39.20
CA THR A 45 25.16 -106.93 39.71
C THR A 45 26.21 -106.15 38.90
N GLY A 46 26.95 -106.84 38.03
CA GLY A 46 27.98 -106.27 37.17
C GLY A 46 29.41 -106.37 37.73
N ARG A 47 29.63 -107.14 38.81
CA ARG A 47 30.98 -107.48 39.27
C ARG A 47 31.55 -108.59 38.42
N TYR A 48 32.83 -108.49 38.09
CA TYR A 48 33.54 -109.51 37.34
C TYR A 48 34.87 -109.86 38.01
N SER A 49 35.28 -111.11 37.87
CA SER A 49 36.59 -111.58 38.30
C SER A 49 37.28 -112.39 37.20
N LEU A 50 38.58 -112.16 37.02
CA LEU A 50 39.44 -112.90 36.10
C LEU A 50 40.78 -113.14 36.81
N GLY A 51 40.90 -114.30 37.46
CA GLY A 51 42.04 -114.58 38.33
C GLY A 51 42.17 -113.54 39.45
N LEU A 52 43.24 -112.73 39.41
CA LEU A 52 43.51 -111.69 40.41
C LEU A 52 42.82 -110.35 40.12
N VAL A 53 42.26 -110.15 38.90
CA VAL A 53 41.61 -108.88 38.51
C VAL A 53 40.14 -108.91 38.90
N ARG A 54 39.70 -107.92 39.68
CA ARG A 54 38.32 -107.74 40.14
C ARG A 54 37.83 -106.33 39.80
N GLY A 55 36.59 -106.19 39.37
CA GLY A 55 36.00 -104.89 39.03
C GLY A 55 34.48 -104.90 39.04
N HIS A 56 33.88 -103.72 38.88
CA HIS A 56 32.42 -103.52 38.81
C HIS A 56 32.08 -102.63 37.62
N ALA A 57 31.19 -103.09 36.74
CA ALA A 57 30.74 -102.33 35.58
C ALA A 57 29.69 -101.25 35.99
N PRO A 58 29.74 -100.03 35.43
CA PRO A 58 28.75 -99.00 35.72
C PRO A 58 27.37 -99.39 35.14
N ARG A 59 26.30 -99.11 35.89
CA ARG A 59 24.93 -99.44 35.49
C ARG A 59 24.51 -98.55 34.31
N ARG A 60 24.22 -99.15 33.15
CA ARG A 60 23.76 -98.44 31.95
C ARG A 60 22.55 -99.16 31.35
N SER A 61 21.60 -98.39 30.83
CA SER A 61 20.30 -98.89 30.34
C SER A 61 20.36 -99.54 28.95
N LYS A 62 21.42 -99.30 28.17
CA LYS A 62 21.62 -99.84 26.82
C LYS A 62 23.02 -100.44 26.67
N ALA A 63 23.11 -101.57 25.96
CA ALA A 63 24.38 -102.16 25.56
C ALA A 63 25.03 -101.29 24.46
N MET A 64 26.24 -100.78 24.73
CA MET A 64 26.97 -99.89 23.80
C MET A 64 28.22 -100.54 23.20
N PHE A 65 28.96 -101.32 24.00
CA PHE A 65 30.32 -101.73 23.65
C PHE A 65 30.44 -103.21 23.27
N ILE A 66 29.43 -104.02 23.57
CA ILE A 66 29.41 -105.45 23.32
C ILE A 66 28.60 -105.72 22.05
N GLY A 67 29.26 -106.24 21.02
CA GLY A 67 28.66 -106.58 19.72
C GLY A 67 28.81 -105.47 18.67
N ARG A 68 29.00 -105.88 17.42
CA ARG A 68 29.14 -104.99 16.25
C ARG A 68 27.90 -104.11 16.08
N ALA A 69 26.71 -104.72 16.11
CA ALA A 69 25.43 -104.01 15.95
C ALA A 69 25.13 -103.00 17.07
N ALA A 70 25.60 -103.22 18.30
CA ALA A 70 25.44 -102.26 19.40
C ALA A 70 26.34 -101.03 19.20
N ARG A 71 27.61 -101.24 18.82
CA ARG A 71 28.56 -100.16 18.52
C ARG A 71 28.15 -99.36 17.27
N GLU A 72 27.63 -100.04 16.25
CA GLU A 72 27.16 -99.40 15.02
C GLU A 72 25.93 -98.52 15.28
N ARG A 73 24.95 -99.01 16.05
CA ARG A 73 23.79 -98.19 16.48
C ARG A 73 24.21 -96.98 17.29
N TRP A 74 25.09 -97.14 18.28
CA TRP A 74 25.57 -96.02 19.10
C TRP A 74 26.35 -94.99 18.28
N ARG A 75 27.17 -95.44 17.31
CA ARG A 75 27.85 -94.55 16.36
C ARG A 75 26.86 -93.76 15.52
N LEU A 76 25.83 -94.41 14.98
CA LEU A 76 24.79 -93.75 14.18
C LEU A 76 23.95 -92.76 14.99
N GLU A 77 23.58 -93.10 16.22
CA GLU A 77 22.87 -92.18 17.14
C GLU A 77 23.71 -90.91 17.42
N ASN A 78 25.02 -91.06 17.66
CA ASN A 78 25.90 -89.90 17.88
C ASN A 78 26.12 -89.06 16.62
N ILE A 79 26.27 -89.70 15.45
CA ILE A 79 26.38 -88.98 14.18
C ILE A 79 25.11 -88.15 13.95
N ALA A 80 23.93 -88.75 14.12
CA ALA A 80 22.67 -88.04 13.96
C ALA A 80 22.51 -86.87 14.95
N ALA A 81 22.96 -87.03 16.20
CA ALA A 81 22.93 -85.95 17.18
C ALA A 81 23.85 -84.79 16.79
N LEU A 82 25.08 -85.07 16.35
CA LEU A 82 26.02 -84.06 15.88
C LEU A 82 25.55 -83.39 14.57
N GLU A 83 24.95 -84.13 13.65
CA GLU A 83 24.36 -83.58 12.42
C GLU A 83 23.20 -82.62 12.75
N ALA A 84 22.36 -82.96 13.73
CA ALA A 84 21.29 -82.07 14.20
C ALA A 84 21.85 -80.79 14.85
N GLU A 85 22.93 -80.89 15.63
CA GLU A 85 23.60 -79.74 16.23
C GLU A 85 24.24 -78.82 15.17
N ILE A 86 24.92 -79.41 14.17
CA ILE A 86 25.46 -78.67 13.02
C ILE A 86 24.34 -77.96 12.25
N ALA A 87 23.21 -78.63 12.02
CA ALA A 87 22.07 -78.03 11.32
C ALA A 87 21.48 -76.86 12.11
N ALA A 88 21.34 -76.98 13.43
CA ALA A 88 20.84 -75.90 14.29
C ALA A 88 21.78 -74.69 14.30
N VAL A 89 23.09 -74.91 14.42
CA VAL A 89 24.09 -73.84 14.35
C VAL A 89 24.09 -73.18 12.96
N GLY A 90 23.93 -73.97 11.88
CA GLY A 90 23.80 -73.46 10.52
C GLY A 90 22.60 -72.52 10.35
N GLN A 91 21.44 -72.91 10.88
CA GLN A 91 20.23 -72.06 10.86
C GLN A 91 20.44 -70.74 11.61
N GLU A 92 21.13 -70.78 12.74
CA GLU A 92 21.41 -69.57 13.52
C GLU A 92 22.38 -68.62 12.80
N ILE A 93 23.40 -69.16 12.13
CA ILE A 93 24.31 -68.38 11.29
C ILE A 93 23.55 -67.71 10.13
N ASP A 94 22.66 -68.44 9.46
CA ASP A 94 21.87 -67.89 8.36
C ASP A 94 20.90 -66.81 8.85
N ARG A 95 20.28 -67.00 10.02
CA ARG A 95 19.45 -65.97 10.68
C ARG A 95 20.24 -64.70 10.98
N LEU A 96 21.42 -64.83 11.57
CA LEU A 96 22.28 -63.68 11.91
C LEU A 96 22.82 -62.98 10.66
N ARG A 97 23.16 -63.72 9.59
CA ARG A 97 23.53 -63.13 8.30
C ARG A 97 22.40 -62.34 7.67
N GLY A 98 21.16 -62.86 7.72
CA GLY A 98 19.98 -62.15 7.24
C GLY A 98 19.73 -60.86 8.02
N ALA A 99 19.87 -60.90 9.36
CA ALA A 99 19.76 -59.71 10.20
C ALA A 99 20.84 -58.66 9.88
N HIS A 100 22.10 -59.08 9.69
CA HIS A 100 23.19 -58.19 9.30
C HIS A 100 22.93 -57.51 7.96
N GLN A 101 22.53 -58.27 6.94
CA GLN A 101 22.20 -57.72 5.62
C GLN A 101 21.04 -56.72 5.67
N ALA A 102 20.02 -56.98 6.51
CA ALA A 102 18.91 -56.05 6.70
C ALA A 102 19.37 -54.73 7.34
N VAL A 103 20.27 -54.79 8.32
CA VAL A 103 20.85 -53.60 8.97
C VAL A 103 21.72 -52.82 7.99
N GLU A 104 22.59 -53.49 7.23
CA GLU A 104 23.40 -52.83 6.19
C GLU A 104 22.52 -52.14 5.13
N ALA A 105 21.44 -52.80 4.69
CA ALA A 105 20.50 -52.20 3.74
C ALA A 105 19.81 -50.95 4.33
N ALA A 106 19.46 -50.98 5.63
CA ALA A 106 18.89 -49.82 6.32
C ALA A 106 19.89 -48.66 6.45
N ILE A 107 21.16 -48.96 6.78
CA ILE A 107 22.24 -47.96 6.84
C ILE A 107 22.44 -47.31 5.46
N GLN A 108 22.50 -48.11 4.40
CA GLN A 108 22.66 -47.58 3.04
C GLN A 108 21.46 -46.70 2.64
N ALA A 109 20.24 -47.12 2.95
CA ALA A 109 19.05 -46.31 2.67
C ALA A 109 19.06 -44.96 3.43
N LEU A 110 19.54 -44.95 4.68
CA LEU A 110 19.71 -43.72 5.46
C LEU A 110 20.82 -42.82 4.88
N ALA A 111 21.93 -43.39 4.43
CA ALA A 111 23.01 -42.65 3.79
C ALA A 111 22.55 -42.01 2.47
N ASP A 112 21.81 -42.75 1.64
CA ASP A 112 21.24 -42.25 0.40
C ASP A 112 20.21 -41.14 0.68
N TRP A 113 19.39 -41.30 1.73
CA TRP A 113 18.45 -40.27 2.17
C TRP A 113 19.16 -39.00 2.62
N LEU A 114 20.21 -39.12 3.46
CA LEU A 114 21.02 -37.99 3.92
C LEU A 114 21.70 -37.27 2.74
N ALA A 115 22.22 -38.02 1.77
CA ALA A 115 22.83 -37.44 0.56
C ALA A 115 21.80 -36.73 -0.33
N SER A 116 20.55 -37.19 -0.33
CA SER A 116 19.44 -36.55 -1.03
C SER A 116 18.79 -35.40 -0.25
N PHE A 117 19.22 -35.17 1.00
CA PHE A 117 18.63 -34.15 1.85
C PHE A 117 18.93 -32.76 1.27
N PRO A 118 17.91 -31.92 1.03
CA PRO A 118 18.13 -30.62 0.42
C PRO A 118 19.02 -29.73 1.28
N SER A 119 19.91 -28.95 0.65
CA SER A 119 20.72 -28.00 1.38
C SER A 119 19.88 -26.81 1.88
N ASP A 120 20.32 -26.12 2.94
CA ASP A 120 19.66 -24.90 3.45
C ASP A 120 19.46 -23.85 2.34
N ARG A 121 20.37 -23.80 1.37
CA ARG A 121 20.27 -22.93 0.20
C ARG A 121 19.13 -23.35 -0.72
N ASP A 122 18.94 -24.63 -0.98
CA ASP A 122 17.86 -25.12 -1.86
C ASP A 122 16.49 -24.90 -1.20
N VAL A 123 16.39 -25.12 0.11
CA VAL A 123 15.17 -24.85 0.88
C VAL A 123 14.85 -23.36 0.89
N ARG A 124 15.84 -22.48 1.11
CA ARG A 124 15.65 -21.02 1.02
C ARG A 124 15.25 -20.58 -0.37
N THR A 125 15.89 -21.12 -1.41
CA THR A 125 15.57 -20.78 -2.80
C THR A 125 14.13 -21.18 -3.14
N ALA A 126 13.71 -22.39 -2.78
CA ALA A 126 12.33 -22.85 -2.96
C ALA A 126 11.31 -22.01 -2.15
N PHE A 127 11.67 -21.59 -0.93
CA PHE A 127 10.84 -20.70 -0.11
C PHE A 127 10.70 -19.31 -0.73
N ASP A 128 11.79 -18.74 -1.23
CA ASP A 128 11.80 -17.43 -1.89
C ASP A 128 11.01 -17.46 -3.20
N GLU A 129 11.15 -18.53 -3.99
CA GLU A 129 10.34 -18.77 -5.20
C GLU A 129 8.84 -18.90 -4.87
N ALA A 130 8.49 -19.63 -3.82
CA ALA A 130 7.10 -19.75 -3.37
C ALA A 130 6.52 -18.41 -2.87
N GLN A 131 7.33 -17.62 -2.15
CA GLN A 131 6.98 -16.26 -1.73
C GLN A 131 6.74 -15.34 -2.92
N GLU A 132 7.62 -15.38 -3.91
CA GLU A 132 7.52 -14.54 -5.10
C GLU A 132 6.30 -14.92 -5.95
N ALA A 133 6.08 -16.22 -6.18
CA ALA A 133 4.89 -16.73 -6.86
C ALA A 133 3.60 -16.29 -6.15
N ARG A 134 3.58 -16.31 -4.82
CA ARG A 134 2.45 -15.84 -4.02
C ARG A 134 2.21 -14.33 -4.18
N ARG A 135 3.26 -13.51 -4.14
CA ARG A 135 3.14 -12.06 -4.37
C ARG A 135 2.63 -11.75 -5.78
N GLN A 136 3.10 -12.49 -6.78
CA GLN A 136 2.61 -12.35 -8.16
C GLN A 136 1.14 -12.73 -8.29
N ALA A 137 0.71 -13.83 -7.65
CA ALA A 137 -0.71 -14.22 -7.61
C ALA A 137 -1.58 -13.15 -6.95
N GLU A 138 -1.17 -12.62 -5.78
CA GLU A 138 -1.88 -11.54 -5.09
C GLU A 138 -1.95 -10.25 -5.91
N SER A 139 -0.87 -9.90 -6.63
CA SER A 139 -0.84 -8.77 -7.56
C SER A 139 -1.83 -8.96 -8.71
N LYS A 140 -1.82 -10.14 -9.35
CA LYS A 140 -2.73 -10.48 -10.44
C LYS A 140 -4.19 -10.50 -9.99
N GLU A 141 -4.48 -10.96 -8.77
CA GLU A 141 -5.83 -10.94 -8.21
C GLU A 141 -6.32 -9.50 -7.98
N ARG A 142 -5.45 -8.60 -7.50
CA ARG A 142 -5.78 -7.17 -7.37
C ARG A 142 -6.01 -6.50 -8.72
N GLU A 143 -5.18 -6.81 -9.72
CA GLU A 143 -5.38 -6.32 -11.10
C GLU A 143 -6.72 -6.80 -11.66
N TRP A 144 -7.02 -8.09 -11.50
CA TRP A 144 -8.29 -8.68 -11.94
C TRP A 144 -9.50 -8.01 -11.28
N LYS A 145 -9.50 -7.85 -9.95
CA LYS A 145 -10.59 -7.14 -9.22
C LYS A 145 -10.78 -5.72 -9.72
N ARG A 146 -9.70 -4.96 -9.95
CA ARG A 146 -9.79 -3.60 -10.50
C ARG A 146 -10.41 -3.59 -11.90
N GLN A 147 -10.07 -4.56 -12.76
CA GLN A 147 -10.65 -4.66 -14.09
C GLN A 147 -12.11 -5.09 -14.05
N GLU A 148 -12.48 -5.99 -13.15
CA GLU A 148 -13.87 -6.41 -12.92
C GLU A 148 -14.73 -5.24 -12.42
N GLU A 149 -14.25 -4.47 -11.45
CA GLU A 149 -14.93 -3.27 -10.96
C GLU A 149 -15.12 -2.23 -12.07
N LYS A 150 -14.09 -1.99 -12.90
CA LYS A 150 -14.19 -1.10 -14.06
C LYS A 150 -15.19 -1.59 -15.09
N ALA A 151 -15.17 -2.89 -15.42
CA ALA A 151 -16.12 -3.48 -16.34
C ALA A 151 -17.56 -3.39 -15.80
N ALA A 152 -17.76 -3.60 -14.51
CA ALA A 152 -19.06 -3.46 -13.85
C ALA A 152 -19.56 -2.00 -13.86
N LEU A 153 -18.66 -1.02 -13.65
CA LEU A 153 -18.99 0.40 -13.76
C LEU A 153 -19.39 0.77 -15.19
N LEU A 154 -18.57 0.42 -16.18
CA LEU A 154 -18.86 0.66 -17.59
C LEU A 154 -20.15 -0.01 -18.05
N ALA A 155 -20.45 -1.22 -17.56
CA ALA A 155 -21.70 -1.90 -17.86
C ALA A 155 -22.92 -1.18 -17.24
N ARG A 156 -22.78 -0.61 -16.04
CA ARG A 156 -23.82 0.22 -15.41
C ARG A 156 -24.02 1.54 -16.16
N GLU A 157 -22.95 2.23 -16.50
CA GLU A 157 -22.98 3.47 -17.30
C GLU A 157 -23.61 3.21 -18.67
N TRP A 158 -23.20 2.15 -19.37
CA TRP A 158 -23.81 1.75 -20.64
C TRP A 158 -25.31 1.48 -20.49
N LYS A 159 -25.73 0.79 -19.42
CA LYS A 159 -27.15 0.53 -19.17
C LYS A 159 -27.92 1.81 -18.88
N GLN A 160 -27.36 2.74 -18.11
CA GLN A 160 -27.96 4.04 -17.83
C GLN A 160 -28.09 4.87 -19.10
N ILE A 161 -27.03 5.01 -19.89
CA ILE A 161 -27.04 5.74 -21.16
C ILE A 161 -28.05 5.12 -22.12
N LYS A 162 -28.05 3.79 -22.25
CA LYS A 162 -29.03 3.08 -23.08
C LYS A 162 -30.47 3.34 -22.64
N GLN A 163 -30.72 3.40 -21.33
CA GLN A 163 -32.04 3.65 -20.80
C GLN A 163 -32.47 5.11 -20.97
N GLN A 164 -31.59 6.07 -20.69
CA GLN A 164 -31.83 7.50 -20.97
C GLN A 164 -32.15 7.74 -22.44
N LEU A 165 -31.33 7.19 -23.34
CA LEU A 165 -31.56 7.29 -24.78
C LEU A 165 -32.87 6.62 -25.20
N HIS A 166 -33.26 5.51 -24.57
CA HIS A 166 -34.54 4.87 -24.84
C HIS A 166 -35.71 5.75 -24.40
N ASP A 167 -35.64 6.32 -23.19
CA ASP A 167 -36.66 7.21 -22.62
C ASP A 167 -36.81 8.50 -23.46
N GLU A 168 -35.72 9.11 -23.90
CA GLU A 168 -35.73 10.29 -24.80
C GLU A 168 -36.25 9.95 -26.21
N SER A 169 -35.98 8.74 -26.69
CA SER A 169 -36.46 8.27 -27.99
C SER A 169 -37.90 7.76 -27.98
N ALA A 170 -38.51 7.57 -26.80
CA ALA A 170 -39.82 6.91 -26.68
C ALA A 170 -40.96 7.71 -27.34
N GLU A 171 -40.83 9.04 -27.40
CA GLU A 171 -41.81 9.92 -28.09
C GLU A 171 -41.51 10.06 -29.59
N LEU A 172 -40.33 9.63 -30.05
CA LEU A 172 -39.93 9.68 -31.45
C LEU A 172 -40.27 8.32 -32.10
N ASP A 173 -41.00 8.32 -33.22
CA ASP A 173 -41.31 7.12 -33.99
C ASP A 173 -40.08 6.63 -34.78
N LEU A 174 -39.02 6.27 -34.03
CA LEU A 174 -37.70 5.91 -34.54
C LEU A 174 -37.29 4.54 -34.02
N ALA A 175 -36.77 3.70 -34.91
CA ALA A 175 -36.17 2.43 -34.50
C ALA A 175 -34.85 2.69 -33.74
N PHE A 176 -34.79 2.29 -32.47
CA PHE A 176 -33.62 2.44 -31.59
C PHE A 176 -32.46 1.49 -31.97
N THR A 177 -31.90 1.71 -33.16
CA THR A 177 -30.80 0.98 -33.79
C THR A 177 -29.90 1.99 -34.50
N LEU A 178 -28.62 1.66 -34.70
CA LEU A 178 -27.67 2.55 -35.38
C LEU A 178 -28.18 2.94 -36.78
N ASP A 179 -28.64 1.96 -37.55
CA ASP A 179 -29.22 2.16 -38.89
C ASP A 179 -30.47 3.07 -38.85
N GLY A 180 -31.36 2.87 -37.87
CA GLY A 180 -32.53 3.72 -37.67
C GLY A 180 -32.18 5.19 -37.37
N CYS A 181 -31.19 5.43 -36.52
CA CYS A 181 -30.71 6.78 -36.21
C CYS A 181 -30.01 7.45 -37.41
N GLU A 182 -29.24 6.70 -38.19
CA GLU A 182 -28.58 7.20 -39.41
C GLU A 182 -29.61 7.60 -40.48
N GLN A 183 -30.64 6.78 -40.67
CA GLN A 183 -31.75 7.08 -41.58
C GLN A 183 -32.54 8.31 -41.13
N ALA A 184 -32.80 8.45 -39.82
CA ALA A 184 -33.45 9.64 -39.27
C ALA A 184 -32.62 10.90 -39.51
N GLN A 185 -31.31 10.84 -39.30
CA GLN A 185 -30.42 11.97 -39.55
C GLN A 185 -30.38 12.37 -41.04
N LEU A 186 -30.37 11.39 -41.95
CA LEU A 186 -30.47 11.61 -43.38
C LEU A 186 -31.81 12.26 -43.78
N ALA A 187 -32.91 11.79 -43.18
CA ALA A 187 -34.23 12.36 -43.39
C ALA A 187 -34.31 13.81 -42.88
N MET A 188 -33.76 14.11 -41.70
CA MET A 188 -33.70 15.48 -41.15
C MET A 188 -32.85 16.41 -42.02
N LYS A 189 -31.68 15.98 -42.48
CA LYS A 189 -30.85 16.76 -43.41
C LYS A 189 -31.58 17.04 -44.72
N SER A 190 -32.29 16.03 -45.23
CA SER A 190 -33.10 16.18 -46.45
C SER A 190 -34.26 17.14 -46.23
N TYR A 191 -34.95 17.06 -45.09
CA TYR A 191 -36.03 17.98 -44.71
C TYR A 191 -35.54 19.43 -44.63
N VAL A 192 -34.44 19.69 -43.93
CA VAL A 192 -33.84 21.04 -43.83
C VAL A 192 -33.49 21.59 -45.22
N ARG A 193 -32.90 20.74 -46.08
CA ARG A 193 -32.60 21.13 -47.46
C ARG A 193 -33.87 21.49 -48.23
N HIS A 194 -34.92 20.67 -48.17
CA HIS A 194 -36.19 20.94 -48.86
C HIS A 194 -36.89 22.21 -48.32
N VAL A 195 -36.81 22.47 -47.02
CA VAL A 195 -37.35 23.71 -46.43
C VAL A 195 -36.57 24.93 -46.93
N HIS A 196 -35.25 24.83 -47.02
CA HIS A 196 -34.44 25.91 -47.56
C HIS A 196 -34.71 26.15 -49.06
N GLU A 197 -34.83 25.09 -49.85
CA GLU A 197 -35.24 25.17 -51.26
C GLU A 197 -36.62 25.84 -51.39
N LEU A 198 -37.59 25.46 -50.56
CA LEU A 198 -38.91 26.08 -50.53
C LEU A 198 -38.84 27.57 -50.15
N GLU A 199 -38.01 27.93 -49.17
CA GLU A 199 -37.81 29.32 -48.77
C GLU A 199 -37.25 30.18 -49.91
N VAL A 200 -36.24 29.65 -50.62
CA VAL A 200 -35.65 30.32 -51.79
C VAL A 200 -36.70 30.49 -52.88
N LEU A 201 -37.40 29.42 -53.25
CA LEU A 201 -38.46 29.47 -54.27
C LEU A 201 -39.58 30.45 -53.90
N TYR A 202 -39.97 30.51 -52.63
CA TYR A 202 -40.98 31.45 -52.15
C TYR A 202 -40.48 32.90 -52.24
N ARG A 203 -39.23 33.18 -51.84
CA ARG A 203 -38.61 34.50 -51.97
C ARG A 203 -38.49 34.94 -53.43
N GLU A 204 -38.08 34.05 -54.33
CA GLU A 204 -37.99 34.30 -55.77
C GLU A 204 -39.38 34.60 -56.36
N THR A 205 -40.40 33.85 -55.96
CA THR A 205 -41.79 34.08 -56.39
C THR A 205 -42.26 35.45 -55.94
N ARG A 206 -42.05 35.82 -54.66
CA ARG A 206 -42.40 37.14 -54.13
C ARG A 206 -41.65 38.28 -54.80
N HIS A 207 -40.36 38.10 -55.07
CA HIS A 207 -39.57 39.10 -55.79
C HIS A 207 -40.09 39.29 -57.22
N THR A 208 -40.43 38.20 -57.90
CA THR A 208 -40.99 38.23 -59.26
C THR A 208 -42.36 38.89 -59.29
N GLU A 209 -43.24 38.62 -58.31
CA GLU A 209 -44.53 39.31 -58.15
C GLU A 209 -44.34 40.83 -57.97
N ALA A 210 -43.41 41.24 -57.11
CA ALA A 210 -43.09 42.66 -56.89
C ALA A 210 -42.53 43.33 -58.15
N MET A 211 -41.64 42.65 -58.87
CA MET A 211 -41.10 43.13 -60.15
C MET A 211 -42.20 43.30 -61.19
N ILE A 212 -43.12 42.34 -61.32
CA ILE A 212 -44.27 42.44 -62.24
C ILE A 212 -45.15 43.64 -61.87
N ALA A 213 -45.43 43.86 -60.58
CA ALA A 213 -46.20 45.00 -60.12
C ALA A 213 -45.51 46.34 -60.46
N GLN A 214 -44.21 46.46 -60.20
CA GLN A 214 -43.43 47.66 -60.54
C GLN A 214 -43.40 47.91 -62.05
N GLN A 215 -43.23 46.87 -62.88
CA GLN A 215 -43.25 47.03 -64.33
C GLN A 215 -44.62 47.48 -64.83
N ARG A 216 -45.73 46.96 -64.25
CA ARG A 216 -47.08 47.42 -64.58
C ARG A 216 -47.31 48.89 -64.24
N GLU A 217 -46.85 49.33 -63.07
CA GLU A 217 -46.92 50.74 -62.67
C GLU A 217 -46.12 51.64 -63.61
N ARG A 218 -44.90 51.22 -63.97
CA ARG A 218 -44.06 51.94 -64.93
C ARG A 218 -44.70 52.02 -66.32
N LEU A 219 -45.38 50.97 -66.75
CA LEU A 219 -46.08 50.92 -68.04
C LEU A 219 -47.28 51.90 -68.03
N ALA A 220 -48.04 51.95 -66.93
CA ALA A 220 -49.13 52.92 -66.77
C ALA A 220 -48.63 54.38 -66.73
N ALA A 221 -47.49 54.64 -66.08
CA ALA A 221 -46.86 55.96 -66.09
C ALA A 221 -46.43 56.37 -67.50
N LEU A 222 -45.78 55.47 -68.24
CA LEU A 222 -45.40 55.69 -69.65
C LEU A 222 -46.60 55.92 -70.56
N GLU A 223 -47.71 55.19 -70.37
CA GLU A 223 -48.96 55.43 -71.11
C GLU A 223 -49.50 56.84 -70.86
N THR A 224 -49.44 57.30 -69.60
CA THR A 224 -49.85 58.66 -69.23
C THR A 224 -48.94 59.72 -69.86
N GLU A 225 -47.62 59.53 -69.80
CA GLU A 225 -46.64 60.42 -70.45
C GLU A 225 -46.84 60.48 -71.97
N ILE A 226 -47.14 59.35 -72.61
CA ILE A 226 -47.44 59.30 -74.05
C ILE A 226 -48.70 60.12 -74.38
N ASP A 227 -49.74 60.02 -73.56
CA ASP A 227 -50.98 60.77 -73.77
C ASP A 227 -50.80 62.28 -73.49
N GLU A 228 -50.01 62.65 -72.49
CA GLU A 228 -49.59 64.05 -72.27
C GLU A 228 -48.80 64.59 -73.47
N ALA A 229 -47.81 63.84 -73.97
CA ALA A 229 -47.01 64.21 -75.13
C ALA A 229 -47.85 64.32 -76.42
N LYS A 230 -48.87 63.46 -76.61
CA LYS A 230 -49.85 63.60 -77.70
C LYS A 230 -50.66 64.89 -77.54
N GLY A 231 -51.07 65.21 -76.31
CA GLY A 231 -51.77 66.46 -75.97
C GLY A 231 -50.93 67.69 -76.29
N GLU A 232 -49.67 67.72 -75.87
CA GLU A 232 -48.72 68.80 -76.18
C GLU A 232 -48.49 68.93 -77.68
N ARG A 233 -48.28 67.81 -78.39
CA ARG A 233 -48.11 67.82 -79.85
C ARG A 233 -49.32 68.43 -80.56
N ASN A 234 -50.54 68.13 -80.11
CA ASN A 234 -51.75 68.72 -80.69
C ASN A 234 -51.84 70.23 -80.39
N ARG A 235 -51.50 70.67 -79.16
CA ARG A 235 -51.45 72.11 -78.82
C ARG A 235 -50.41 72.86 -79.66
N LEU A 236 -49.20 72.30 -79.80
CA LEU A 236 -48.13 72.90 -80.60
C LEU A 236 -48.54 73.00 -82.07
N ARG A 237 -49.26 72.00 -82.61
CA ARG A 237 -49.83 72.04 -83.97
C ARG A 237 -50.85 73.17 -84.13
N ASP A 238 -51.78 73.31 -83.19
CA ASP A 238 -52.77 74.40 -83.21
C ASP A 238 -52.09 75.78 -83.09
N GLU A 239 -51.04 75.90 -82.28
CA GLU A 239 -50.24 77.12 -82.18
C GLU A 239 -49.47 77.43 -83.47
N THR A 240 -48.94 76.41 -84.15
CA THR A 240 -48.27 76.63 -85.45
C THR A 240 -49.25 77.12 -86.50
N GLU A 241 -50.47 76.59 -86.54
CA GLU A 241 -51.53 77.06 -87.45
C GLU A 241 -51.95 78.51 -87.12
N ARG A 242 -52.07 78.87 -85.83
CA ARG A 242 -52.35 80.27 -85.40
C ARG A 242 -51.23 81.23 -85.74
N LEU A 243 -49.97 80.82 -85.54
CA LEU A 243 -48.81 81.65 -85.86
C LEU A 243 -48.66 81.84 -87.37
N ALA A 244 -48.95 80.83 -88.19
CA ALA A 244 -48.99 80.97 -89.64
C ALA A 244 -50.04 81.99 -90.09
N LEU A 245 -51.22 82.00 -89.48
CA LEU A 245 -52.25 83.01 -89.72
C LEU A 245 -51.81 84.43 -89.30
N ARG A 246 -51.14 84.57 -88.14
CA ARG A 246 -50.61 85.85 -87.67
C ARG A 246 -49.46 86.38 -88.53
N ILE A 247 -48.59 85.52 -89.05
CA ILE A 247 -47.51 85.91 -89.96
C ILE A 247 -48.10 86.43 -91.27
N ALA A 248 -49.12 85.77 -91.82
CA ALA A 248 -49.85 86.27 -93.00
C ALA A 248 -50.56 87.62 -92.76
N GLU A 249 -50.96 87.91 -91.51
CA GLU A 249 -51.60 89.17 -91.11
C GLU A 249 -50.57 90.29 -90.84
N MET A 250 -49.41 89.94 -90.27
CA MET A 250 -48.26 90.84 -90.02
C MET A 250 -47.52 91.21 -91.32
N GLU A 251 -47.41 90.30 -92.29
CA GLU A 251 -46.89 90.62 -93.63
C GLU A 251 -47.79 91.60 -94.40
N ARG A 252 -49.09 91.68 -94.06
CA ARG A 252 -50.02 92.70 -94.57
C ARG A 252 -49.92 94.05 -93.86
N THR A 253 -49.50 94.08 -92.59
CA THR A 253 -49.41 95.31 -91.78
C THR A 253 -48.02 95.98 -91.82
N LEU A 254 -46.96 95.24 -92.18
CA LEU A 254 -45.61 95.79 -92.38
C LEU A 254 -45.42 96.57 -93.70
N ALA A 255 -46.47 96.69 -94.53
CA ALA A 255 -46.46 97.51 -95.74
C ALA A 255 -46.89 98.98 -95.53
N GLN A 256 -47.27 99.38 -94.31
CA GLN A 256 -47.76 100.74 -94.02
C GLN A 256 -47.22 101.26 -92.68
N MET A 257 -46.47 102.38 -92.76
CA MET A 257 -45.99 103.27 -91.67
C MET A 257 -44.68 102.83 -90.99
N GLY A 258 -43.65 103.66 -90.78
CA GLY A 258 -43.52 105.12 -90.82
C GLY A 258 -42.68 105.56 -89.61
N ALA A 259 -41.36 105.68 -89.78
CA ALA A 259 -40.34 105.60 -88.74
C ALA A 259 -39.97 106.94 -88.06
N ASP A 260 -40.85 107.53 -87.24
CA ASP A 260 -40.50 108.73 -86.46
C ASP A 260 -40.75 108.69 -84.94
N ASP A 261 -41.37 107.64 -84.38
CA ASP A 261 -41.61 107.53 -82.92
C ASP A 261 -40.45 106.92 -82.10
N ILE A 262 -39.43 106.34 -82.74
CA ILE A 262 -38.33 105.63 -82.05
C ILE A 262 -37.28 106.60 -81.45
N ARG A 263 -37.24 107.86 -81.92
CA ARG A 263 -36.17 108.80 -81.52
C ARG A 263 -36.39 109.47 -80.17
N ALA A 264 -37.60 109.45 -79.60
CA ALA A 264 -37.90 110.12 -78.33
C ALA A 264 -37.54 109.29 -77.08
N GLU A 265 -37.58 107.95 -77.17
CA GLU A 265 -37.41 107.05 -76.01
C GLU A 265 -35.95 106.82 -75.60
N ILE A 266 -35.01 107.06 -76.52
CA ILE A 266 -33.57 106.87 -76.29
C ILE A 266 -33.01 107.87 -75.26
N ALA A 267 -33.59 109.07 -75.16
CA ALA A 267 -33.11 110.11 -74.25
C ALA A 267 -33.38 109.79 -72.76
N ARG A 268 -34.47 109.07 -72.42
CA ARG A 268 -34.81 108.70 -71.04
C ARG A 268 -33.89 107.63 -70.44
N ILE A 269 -33.36 106.74 -71.27
CA ILE A 269 -32.56 105.59 -70.82
C ILE A 269 -31.15 106.01 -70.39
N GLN A 270 -30.60 107.09 -70.98
CA GLN A 270 -29.25 107.55 -70.67
C GLN A 270 -29.10 108.11 -69.25
N GLU A 271 -30.15 108.72 -68.68
CA GLU A 271 -30.12 109.32 -67.35
C GLU A 271 -30.18 108.26 -66.22
N ARG A 272 -30.92 107.17 -66.45
CA ARG A 272 -31.02 106.02 -65.52
C ARG A 272 -29.70 105.25 -65.37
N LEU A 273 -28.88 105.24 -66.42
CA LEU A 273 -27.62 104.50 -66.51
C LEU A 273 -26.49 105.15 -65.68
N ALA A 274 -26.52 106.48 -65.51
CA ALA A 274 -25.53 107.20 -64.70
C ALA A 274 -25.70 106.96 -63.20
N PHE A 275 -26.95 106.84 -62.70
CA PHE A 275 -27.26 106.55 -61.30
C PHE A 275 -26.80 105.14 -60.89
N LEU A 276 -27.08 104.13 -61.73
CA LEU A 276 -26.72 102.74 -61.44
C LEU A 276 -25.20 102.48 -61.40
N ARG A 277 -24.39 103.28 -62.11
CA ARG A 277 -22.91 103.15 -62.11
C ARG A 277 -22.25 103.51 -60.78
N ARG A 278 -22.90 104.29 -59.91
CA ARG A 278 -22.36 104.68 -58.58
C ARG A 278 -22.81 103.77 -57.44
N GLU A 279 -24.04 103.26 -57.49
CA GLU A 279 -24.61 102.49 -56.38
C GLU A 279 -24.15 101.02 -56.35
N ILE A 280 -23.91 100.41 -57.53
CA ILE A 280 -23.55 99.00 -57.65
C ILE A 280 -22.20 98.68 -56.96
N PRO A 281 -21.10 99.44 -57.14
CA PRO A 281 -19.82 99.12 -56.50
C PRO A 281 -19.86 99.22 -54.96
N ARG A 282 -20.70 100.11 -54.42
CA ARG A 282 -20.84 100.29 -52.96
C ARG A 282 -21.52 99.09 -52.31
N LEU A 283 -22.64 98.63 -52.89
CA LEU A 283 -23.39 97.48 -52.39
C LEU A 283 -22.61 96.16 -52.57
N VAL A 284 -21.80 96.03 -53.64
CA VAL A 284 -20.91 94.87 -53.84
C VAL A 284 -19.82 94.80 -52.76
N ASN A 285 -19.21 95.93 -52.38
CA ASN A 285 -18.20 95.97 -51.31
C ASN A 285 -18.80 95.71 -49.92
N GLU A 286 -20.01 96.21 -49.63
CA GLU A 286 -20.71 95.90 -48.37
C GLU A 286 -21.12 94.42 -48.29
N ARG A 287 -21.56 93.83 -49.40
CA ARG A 287 -21.84 92.40 -49.51
C ARG A 287 -20.58 91.55 -49.27
N ALA A 288 -19.46 91.88 -49.91
CA ALA A 288 -18.20 91.13 -49.76
C ALA A 288 -17.66 91.14 -48.31
N ARG A 289 -17.75 92.29 -47.61
CA ARG A 289 -17.38 92.39 -46.18
C ARG A 289 -18.28 91.56 -45.28
N THR A 290 -19.59 91.54 -45.59
CA THR A 290 -20.58 90.78 -44.82
C THR A 290 -20.42 89.28 -45.05
N GLU A 291 -20.15 88.84 -46.29
CA GLU A 291 -19.84 87.45 -46.64
C GLU A 291 -18.56 86.96 -45.96
N GLN A 292 -17.49 87.75 -45.93
CA GLN A 292 -16.26 87.41 -45.20
C GLN A 292 -16.47 87.29 -43.68
N ARG A 293 -17.30 88.17 -43.10
CA ARG A 293 -17.62 88.10 -41.67
C ARG A 293 -18.50 86.89 -41.34
N LEU A 294 -19.44 86.56 -42.22
CA LEU A 294 -20.26 85.36 -42.12
C LEU A 294 -19.39 84.09 -42.19
N MET A 295 -18.45 84.02 -43.14
CA MET A 295 -17.51 82.89 -43.25
C MET A 295 -16.70 82.68 -41.96
N ARG A 296 -16.12 83.73 -41.37
CA ARG A 296 -15.39 83.61 -40.10
C ARG A 296 -16.27 83.14 -38.94
N LEU A 297 -17.48 83.68 -38.82
CA LEU A 297 -18.42 83.28 -37.76
C LEU A 297 -18.91 81.83 -37.94
N VAL A 298 -19.05 81.36 -39.18
CA VAL A 298 -19.36 79.95 -39.48
C VAL A 298 -18.19 79.04 -39.08
N GLU A 299 -16.96 79.39 -39.44
CA GLU A 299 -15.77 78.63 -39.02
C GLU A 299 -15.59 78.59 -37.49
N GLU A 300 -15.81 79.71 -36.79
CA GLU A 300 -15.75 79.77 -35.32
C GLU A 300 -16.84 78.91 -34.68
N ARG A 301 -18.06 78.94 -35.24
CA ARG A 301 -19.17 78.10 -34.77
C ARG A 301 -18.91 76.62 -35.01
N GLU A 302 -18.35 76.23 -36.17
CA GLU A 302 -18.01 74.85 -36.49
C GLU A 302 -16.91 74.32 -35.55
N LYS A 303 -15.84 75.09 -35.32
CA LYS A 303 -14.79 74.74 -34.35
C LYS A 303 -15.33 74.63 -32.92
N GLY A 304 -16.22 75.54 -32.53
CA GLY A 304 -16.90 75.49 -31.23
C GLY A 304 -17.76 74.24 -31.07
N ALA A 305 -18.54 73.88 -32.09
CA ALA A 305 -19.38 72.68 -32.09
C ALA A 305 -18.55 71.39 -32.03
N GLN A 306 -17.42 71.32 -32.75
CA GLN A 306 -16.49 70.19 -32.70
C GLN A 306 -15.86 70.03 -31.31
N ARG A 307 -15.43 71.14 -30.69
CA ARG A 307 -14.91 71.15 -29.31
C ARG A 307 -15.96 70.67 -28.29
N GLU A 308 -17.19 71.14 -28.42
CA GLU A 308 -18.27 70.75 -27.52
C GLU A 308 -18.63 69.25 -27.68
N ALA A 309 -18.72 68.76 -28.92
CA ALA A 309 -18.98 67.36 -29.21
C ALA A 309 -17.88 66.45 -28.61
N PHE A 310 -16.61 66.79 -28.85
CA PHE A 310 -15.47 66.05 -28.30
C PHE A 310 -15.44 66.08 -26.77
N ALA A 311 -15.70 67.24 -26.15
CA ALA A 311 -15.74 67.36 -24.69
C ALA A 311 -16.87 66.54 -24.06
N ARG A 312 -18.04 66.47 -24.72
CA ARG A 312 -19.15 65.61 -24.28
C ARG A 312 -18.81 64.12 -24.38
N GLU A 313 -18.19 63.70 -25.48
CA GLU A 313 -17.71 62.32 -25.63
C GLU A 313 -16.65 61.96 -24.58
N LEU A 314 -15.66 62.83 -24.37
CA LEU A 314 -14.64 62.65 -23.35
C LEU A 314 -15.25 62.54 -21.93
N ALA A 315 -16.21 63.40 -21.60
CA ALA A 315 -16.91 63.33 -20.31
C ALA A 315 -17.70 62.02 -20.13
N ALA A 316 -18.41 61.58 -21.18
CA ALA A 316 -19.13 60.30 -21.15
C ALA A 316 -18.19 59.10 -21.00
N MET A 317 -16.99 59.16 -21.60
CA MET A 317 -15.98 58.13 -21.44
C MET A 317 -15.39 58.10 -20.03
N TRP A 318 -15.11 59.27 -19.43
CA TRP A 318 -14.72 59.37 -18.02
C TRP A 318 -15.77 58.75 -17.08
N GLU A 319 -17.05 59.01 -17.33
CA GLU A 319 -18.15 58.45 -16.53
C GLU A 319 -18.23 56.92 -16.65
N LYS A 320 -18.14 56.38 -17.88
CA LYS A 320 -18.10 54.93 -18.12
C LYS A 320 -16.90 54.26 -17.46
N SER A 321 -15.73 54.89 -17.57
CA SER A 321 -14.49 54.42 -16.95
C SER A 321 -14.61 54.37 -15.43
N PHE A 322 -15.12 55.43 -14.81
CA PHE A 322 -15.34 55.47 -13.37
C PHE A 322 -16.36 54.42 -12.91
N ALA A 323 -17.46 54.24 -13.66
CA ALA A 323 -18.46 53.22 -13.35
C ALA A 323 -17.87 51.79 -13.38
N ARG A 324 -16.98 51.49 -14.35
CA ARG A 324 -16.26 50.21 -14.41
C ARG A 324 -15.36 50.01 -13.20
N GLU A 325 -14.61 51.04 -12.80
CA GLU A 325 -13.73 50.96 -11.63
C GLU A 325 -14.52 50.78 -10.32
N ALA A 326 -15.63 51.50 -10.15
CA ALA A 326 -16.50 51.35 -8.98
C ALA A 326 -17.16 49.96 -8.89
N ALA A 327 -17.49 49.34 -10.04
CA ALA A 327 -18.09 48.01 -10.10
C ALA A 327 -17.18 46.91 -9.54
N LEU A 328 -15.86 47.09 -9.58
CA LEU A 328 -14.87 46.11 -9.08
C LEU A 328 -14.90 45.96 -7.56
N GLY A 329 -15.46 46.93 -6.82
CA GLY A 329 -15.60 46.85 -5.36
C GLY A 329 -14.29 46.84 -4.58
N LEU A 330 -13.18 47.27 -5.17
CA LEU A 330 -11.88 47.36 -4.49
C LEU A 330 -11.80 48.53 -3.50
N VAL A 331 -12.75 49.46 -3.58
CA VAL A 331 -12.86 50.66 -2.76
C VAL A 331 -14.28 50.71 -2.18
N ASP A 332 -14.39 51.06 -0.91
CA ASP A 332 -15.66 51.15 -0.18
C ASP A 332 -16.34 52.49 -0.49
N LEU A 333 -17.39 52.45 -1.32
CA LEU A 333 -18.16 53.60 -1.79
C LEU A 333 -19.67 53.35 -1.59
N ASP A 334 -20.42 54.40 -1.26
CA ASP A 334 -21.87 54.31 -1.16
C ASP A 334 -22.53 54.19 -2.55
N ARG A 335 -22.83 52.94 -2.94
CA ARG A 335 -23.42 52.60 -4.25
C ARG A 335 -24.86 53.08 -4.43
N SER A 336 -25.51 53.59 -3.39
CA SER A 336 -26.87 54.14 -3.48
C SER A 336 -26.92 55.55 -4.09
N ARG A 337 -25.76 56.22 -4.18
CA ARG A 337 -25.62 57.60 -4.68
C ARG A 337 -25.29 57.66 -6.17
N SER A 338 -25.42 58.84 -6.76
CA SER A 338 -25.03 59.07 -8.16
C SER A 338 -23.53 58.88 -8.39
N LEU A 339 -23.10 58.54 -9.61
CA LEU A 339 -21.68 58.34 -9.96
C LEU A 339 -20.82 59.57 -9.65
N LEU A 340 -21.37 60.78 -9.84
CA LEU A 340 -20.66 62.03 -9.54
C LEU A 340 -20.44 62.22 -8.02
N GLU A 341 -21.40 61.81 -7.19
CA GLU A 341 -21.27 61.86 -5.73
C GLU A 341 -20.30 60.79 -5.22
N GLN A 342 -20.35 59.58 -5.79
CA GLN A 342 -19.36 58.52 -5.52
C GLN A 342 -17.94 58.98 -5.89
N ALA A 343 -17.75 59.68 -7.00
CA ALA A 343 -16.45 60.21 -7.40
C ALA A 343 -15.94 61.31 -6.45
N LYS A 344 -16.84 62.18 -5.95
CA LYS A 344 -16.51 63.19 -4.94
C LYS A 344 -16.15 62.55 -3.59
N GLU A 345 -16.87 61.52 -3.17
CA GLU A 345 -16.57 60.74 -1.97
C GLU A 345 -15.22 60.03 -2.09
N ALA A 346 -14.97 59.35 -3.22
CA ALA A 346 -13.70 58.70 -3.50
C ALA A 346 -12.53 59.70 -3.43
N LYS A 347 -12.71 60.89 -4.02
CA LYS A 347 -11.71 61.96 -3.91
C LYS A 347 -11.50 62.37 -2.45
N GLN A 348 -12.55 62.73 -1.70
CA GLN A 348 -12.40 63.16 -0.31
C GLN A 348 -11.77 62.11 0.62
N ARG A 349 -12.15 60.84 0.45
CA ARG A 349 -11.74 59.74 1.34
C ARG A 349 -10.33 59.23 1.04
N TYR A 350 -9.92 59.24 -0.23
CA TYR A 350 -8.66 58.62 -0.67
C TYR A 350 -7.60 59.61 -1.19
N GLU A 351 -7.91 60.90 -1.36
CA GLU A 351 -6.95 61.94 -1.79
C GLU A 351 -5.77 62.08 -0.82
N ALA A 352 -5.98 61.91 0.49
CA ALA A 352 -4.91 61.94 1.49
C ALA A 352 -3.97 60.70 1.43
N VAL A 353 -4.46 59.57 0.89
CA VAL A 353 -3.74 58.30 0.75
C VAL A 353 -2.94 58.24 -0.56
N LEU A 354 -3.38 58.99 -1.58
CA LEU A 354 -2.76 59.11 -2.91
C LEU A 354 -1.51 60.04 -2.92
N LYS A 355 -0.61 59.91 -1.93
CA LYS A 355 0.68 60.64 -1.95
C LYS A 355 1.66 60.10 -2.98
N GLU A 356 1.52 58.83 -3.34
CA GLU A 356 2.36 58.16 -4.34
C GLU A 356 1.76 58.31 -5.75
N THR A 357 2.61 58.52 -6.74
CA THR A 357 2.19 58.48 -8.13
C THR A 357 1.86 57.04 -8.54
N ARG A 358 0.94 56.89 -9.49
CA ARG A 358 0.58 55.60 -10.09
C ARG A 358 1.79 54.79 -10.57
N SER A 359 2.79 55.45 -11.14
CA SER A 359 4.06 54.84 -11.56
C SER A 359 4.83 54.21 -10.40
N SER A 360 4.84 54.84 -9.22
CA SER A 360 5.45 54.31 -7.98
C SER A 360 4.71 53.05 -7.51
N LEU A 361 3.38 53.08 -7.50
CA LEU A 361 2.56 51.93 -7.10
C LEU A 361 2.75 50.73 -8.02
N LEU A 362 2.82 50.95 -9.34
CA LEU A 362 3.12 49.89 -10.32
C LEU A 362 4.52 49.31 -10.12
N ALA A 363 5.53 50.14 -9.86
CA ALA A 363 6.89 49.66 -9.59
C ALA A 363 6.96 48.80 -8.31
N ARG A 364 6.26 49.21 -7.24
CA ARG A 364 6.16 48.43 -6.01
C ARG A 364 5.45 47.10 -6.23
N LEU A 365 4.32 47.10 -6.94
CA LEU A 365 3.58 45.89 -7.28
C LEU A 365 4.44 44.91 -8.09
N ASN A 366 5.18 45.43 -9.07
CA ASN A 366 6.09 44.64 -9.89
C ASN A 366 7.23 44.02 -9.06
N THR A 367 7.77 44.78 -8.09
CA THR A 367 8.83 44.30 -7.19
C THR A 367 8.33 43.14 -6.31
N VAL A 368 7.13 43.29 -5.71
CA VAL A 368 6.50 42.24 -4.90
C VAL A 368 6.17 41.01 -5.74
N PHE A 369 5.68 41.20 -6.97
CA PHE A 369 5.40 40.10 -7.89
C PHE A 369 6.65 39.25 -8.15
N PHE A 370 7.79 39.87 -8.44
CA PHE A 370 9.04 39.12 -8.68
C PHE A 370 9.61 38.46 -7.42
N GLN A 371 9.48 39.10 -6.25
CA GLN A 371 9.92 38.53 -4.98
C GLN A 371 9.14 37.25 -4.64
N GLU A 372 7.83 37.25 -4.85
CA GLU A 372 6.95 36.12 -4.51
C GLU A 372 6.75 35.12 -5.66
N SER A 373 7.28 35.40 -6.85
CA SER A 373 7.15 34.55 -8.03
C SER A 373 7.68 33.13 -7.79
N SER A 374 8.78 32.99 -7.02
CA SER A 374 9.32 31.67 -6.66
C SER A 374 8.36 30.84 -5.81
N ASN A 375 7.65 31.49 -4.89
CA ASN A 375 6.69 30.84 -3.99
C ASN A 375 5.38 30.47 -4.72
N LEU A 376 5.06 31.19 -5.80
CA LEU A 376 3.85 31.00 -6.61
C LEU A 376 4.10 30.22 -7.90
N THR A 377 5.23 29.52 -8.02
CA THR A 377 5.61 28.77 -9.23
C THR A 377 4.55 27.75 -9.64
N GLU A 378 3.95 27.05 -8.68
CA GLU A 378 2.89 26.07 -8.91
C GLU A 378 1.61 26.68 -9.49
N TYR A 379 1.34 27.95 -9.17
CA TYR A 379 0.17 28.70 -9.61
C TYR A 379 0.42 29.53 -10.88
N ARG A 380 1.60 29.40 -11.50
CA ARG A 380 1.98 30.08 -12.78
C ARG A 380 1.56 31.55 -12.82
N ALA A 381 1.98 32.30 -11.80
CA ALA A 381 1.59 33.69 -11.66
C ALA A 381 1.98 34.52 -12.90
N SER A 382 1.02 35.30 -13.40
CA SER A 382 1.18 36.17 -14.58
C SER A 382 0.88 37.61 -14.19
N PHE A 383 1.69 38.55 -14.67
CA PHE A 383 1.51 39.98 -14.49
C PHE A 383 1.35 40.64 -15.86
N GLU A 384 0.13 41.03 -16.18
CA GLU A 384 -0.24 41.46 -17.52
C GLU A 384 -0.99 42.80 -17.48
N PRO A 385 -0.74 43.71 -18.46
CA PRO A 385 -1.60 44.86 -18.68
C PRO A 385 -2.94 44.37 -19.25
N LEU A 386 -4.04 44.87 -18.70
CA LEU A 386 -5.38 44.61 -19.21
C LEU A 386 -5.59 45.47 -20.48
N GLU A 387 -5.47 44.84 -21.64
CA GLU A 387 -5.70 45.52 -22.92
C GLU A 387 -7.19 45.85 -23.09
N GLU A 388 -7.50 47.14 -23.22
CA GLU A 388 -8.83 47.58 -23.60
C GLU A 388 -9.06 47.29 -25.09
N GLN A 389 -10.05 46.43 -25.39
CA GLN A 389 -10.34 45.90 -26.74
C GLN A 389 -10.75 46.95 -27.78
N THR A 390 -10.89 48.22 -27.40
CA THR A 390 -11.30 49.30 -28.29
C THR A 390 -10.40 50.50 -28.08
N LYS A 391 -9.48 50.75 -29.02
CA LYS A 391 -8.90 52.09 -29.21
C LYS A 391 -10.03 52.95 -29.78
N PRO A 392 -10.61 53.89 -29.02
CA PRO A 392 -11.75 54.63 -29.52
C PRO A 392 -11.27 55.58 -30.63
N GLU A 393 -11.75 55.38 -31.86
CA GLU A 393 -11.34 56.16 -33.04
C GLU A 393 -11.53 57.67 -32.84
N TRP A 394 -12.50 58.07 -32.00
CA TRP A 394 -12.78 59.47 -31.67
C TRP A 394 -11.59 60.20 -31.02
N THR A 395 -10.70 59.49 -30.32
CA THR A 395 -9.51 60.11 -29.69
C THR A 395 -8.52 60.70 -30.70
N ALA A 396 -8.53 60.21 -31.95
CA ALA A 396 -7.72 60.76 -33.04
C ALA A 396 -8.38 61.98 -33.72
N ALA A 397 -9.67 62.22 -33.46
CA ALA A 397 -10.45 63.34 -34.01
C ALA A 397 -10.43 64.58 -33.10
N ALA A 398 -9.37 64.76 -32.30
CA ALA A 398 -9.22 65.91 -31.42
C ALA A 398 -9.14 67.21 -32.23
N PRO A 399 -9.99 68.22 -31.95
CA PRO A 399 -10.03 69.45 -32.72
C PRO A 399 -8.82 70.38 -32.47
N ASP A 400 -8.06 70.16 -31.39
CA ASP A 400 -6.85 70.92 -31.03
C ASP A 400 -5.95 70.15 -30.03
N ASP A 401 -4.76 70.72 -29.77
CA ASP A 401 -3.74 70.15 -28.88
C ASP A 401 -4.18 70.04 -27.41
N GLU A 402 -5.02 70.96 -26.93
CA GLU A 402 -5.49 70.95 -25.53
C GLU A 402 -6.43 69.76 -25.28
N MET A 403 -7.36 69.54 -26.21
CA MET A 403 -8.28 68.41 -26.18
C MET A 403 -7.56 67.07 -26.40
N ALA A 404 -6.53 67.05 -27.27
CA ALA A 404 -5.67 65.88 -27.45
C ALA A 404 -4.93 65.52 -26.14
N MET A 405 -4.39 66.50 -25.42
CA MET A 405 -3.72 66.28 -24.13
C MET A 405 -4.69 65.75 -23.06
N LYS A 406 -5.93 66.26 -23.01
CA LYS A 406 -6.97 65.76 -22.09
C LYS A 406 -7.40 64.33 -22.41
N ALA A 407 -7.46 63.94 -23.67
CA ALA A 407 -7.73 62.57 -24.08
C ALA A 407 -6.55 61.62 -23.77
N ALA A 408 -5.30 62.10 -23.88
CA ALA A 408 -4.12 61.36 -23.46
C ALA A 408 -4.08 61.11 -21.94
N ASP A 409 -4.42 62.12 -21.12
CA ASP A 409 -4.52 61.99 -19.65
C ASP A 409 -5.59 60.95 -19.24
N TRP A 410 -6.73 60.95 -19.92
CA TRP A 410 -7.75 59.89 -19.73
C TRP A 410 -7.18 58.51 -20.02
N ARG A 411 -6.50 58.35 -21.16
CA ARG A 411 -5.93 57.08 -21.60
C ARG A 411 -4.89 56.53 -20.62
N GLU A 412 -3.95 57.37 -20.17
CA GLU A 412 -2.94 56.98 -19.19
C GLU A 412 -3.59 56.47 -17.89
N LYS A 413 -4.69 57.12 -17.47
CA LYS A 413 -5.42 56.77 -16.26
C LYS A 413 -6.31 55.53 -16.41
N GLN A 414 -6.62 55.09 -17.63
CA GLN A 414 -7.38 53.86 -17.91
C GLN A 414 -6.56 52.59 -17.90
N GLU A 415 -5.25 52.66 -18.17
CA GLU A 415 -4.43 51.46 -18.19
C GLU A 415 -4.52 50.73 -16.84
N ARG A 416 -4.49 49.40 -16.82
CA ARG A 416 -4.53 48.64 -15.57
C ARG A 416 -3.64 47.42 -15.69
N HIS A 417 -2.93 47.09 -14.63
CA HIS A 417 -2.16 45.85 -14.55
C HIS A 417 -2.86 44.91 -13.58
N VAL A 418 -2.99 43.65 -13.97
CA VAL A 418 -3.67 42.62 -13.18
C VAL A 418 -2.74 41.43 -13.02
N ILE A 419 -2.74 40.88 -11.80
CA ILE A 419 -2.07 39.62 -11.52
C ILE A 419 -3.11 38.51 -11.64
N TYR A 420 -2.80 37.48 -12.42
CA TYR A 420 -3.59 36.27 -12.51
C TYR A 420 -2.77 35.07 -12.05
N LEU A 421 -3.46 34.14 -11.38
CA LEU A 421 -2.95 32.84 -10.98
C LEU A 421 -3.72 31.77 -11.75
N ASP A 422 -3.05 30.69 -12.13
CA ASP A 422 -3.64 29.47 -12.64
C ASP A 422 -3.99 28.58 -11.44
N TYR A 423 -5.28 28.34 -11.23
CA TYR A 423 -5.76 27.49 -10.15
C TYR A 423 -6.87 26.58 -10.68
N LYS A 424 -6.68 25.26 -10.52
CA LYS A 424 -7.59 24.22 -11.05
C LYS A 424 -7.82 24.34 -12.58
N GLY A 425 -6.87 24.93 -13.33
CA GLY A 425 -6.94 25.10 -14.78
C GLY A 425 -7.69 26.35 -15.24
N GLU A 426 -8.14 27.20 -14.32
CA GLU A 426 -8.79 28.47 -14.61
C GLU A 426 -7.91 29.66 -14.20
N ARG A 427 -7.98 30.76 -14.97
CA ARG A 427 -7.31 32.02 -14.62
C ARG A 427 -8.14 32.77 -13.58
N ALA A 428 -7.61 32.89 -12.37
CA ALA A 428 -8.26 33.56 -11.26
C ALA A 428 -7.38 34.67 -10.65
N THR A 429 -7.99 35.57 -9.87
CA THR A 429 -7.23 36.60 -9.14
C THR A 429 -6.66 36.02 -7.83
N PRO A 430 -5.56 36.59 -7.29
CA PRO A 430 -5.00 36.15 -6.01
C PRO A 430 -6.02 36.10 -4.86
N PHE A 431 -6.98 37.03 -4.83
CA PHE A 431 -8.03 37.05 -3.81
C PHE A 431 -8.98 35.86 -3.91
N ALA A 432 -9.36 35.48 -5.13
CA ALA A 432 -10.22 34.32 -5.35
C ALA A 432 -9.51 33.01 -4.99
N VAL A 433 -8.23 32.88 -5.39
CA VAL A 433 -7.41 31.71 -5.04
C VAL A 433 -7.20 31.61 -3.53
N LEU A 434 -6.92 32.73 -2.84
CA LEU A 434 -6.78 32.73 -1.39
C LEU A 434 -8.03 32.21 -0.69
N ALA A 435 -9.22 32.71 -1.08
CA ALA A 435 -10.49 32.29 -0.49
C ALA A 435 -10.84 30.81 -0.76
N GLU A 436 -10.43 30.27 -1.92
CA GLU A 436 -10.55 28.83 -2.23
C GLU A 436 -9.56 28.01 -1.41
N VAL A 437 -8.29 28.43 -1.33
CA VAL A 437 -7.25 27.73 -0.56
C VAL A 437 -7.58 27.71 0.93
N GLU A 438 -8.07 28.81 1.50
CA GLU A 438 -8.53 28.85 2.90
C GLU A 438 -9.69 27.86 3.15
N ARG A 439 -10.64 27.76 2.21
CA ARG A 439 -11.70 26.74 2.27
C ARG A 439 -11.15 25.33 2.15
N ASP A 440 -10.26 25.09 1.21
CA ASP A 440 -9.63 23.78 0.99
C ASP A 440 -8.82 23.37 2.24
N ILE A 441 -8.13 24.30 2.91
CA ILE A 441 -7.43 24.03 4.19
C ILE A 441 -8.43 23.59 5.26
N VAL A 442 -9.55 24.29 5.42
CA VAL A 442 -10.58 23.93 6.42
C VAL A 442 -11.18 22.56 6.11
N LEU A 443 -11.55 22.32 4.85
CA LEU A 443 -12.08 21.03 4.40
C LEU A 443 -11.07 19.90 4.61
N GLN A 444 -9.81 20.11 4.25
CA GLN A 444 -8.74 19.12 4.48
C GLN A 444 -8.56 18.84 5.97
N HIS A 445 -8.62 19.84 6.85
CA HIS A 445 -8.56 19.62 8.30
C HIS A 445 -9.75 18.80 8.82
N GLU A 446 -10.95 18.97 8.27
CA GLU A 446 -12.11 18.16 8.61
C GLU A 446 -11.99 16.73 8.08
N TYR A 447 -11.56 16.55 6.81
CA TYR A 447 -11.29 15.23 6.24
C TYR A 447 -10.19 14.48 6.99
N MET A 448 -9.12 15.16 7.40
CA MET A 448 -8.05 14.56 8.20
C MET A 448 -8.56 14.10 9.55
N LYS A 449 -9.44 14.85 10.22
CA LYS A 449 -10.03 14.43 11.50
C LYS A 449 -10.89 13.17 11.34
N GLU A 450 -11.62 13.06 10.24
CA GLU A 450 -12.47 11.89 9.95
C GLU A 450 -11.63 10.67 9.56
N GLN A 451 -10.61 10.85 8.71
CA GLN A 451 -9.65 9.79 8.36
C GLN A 451 -8.82 9.33 9.57
N ASP A 452 -8.41 10.26 10.44
CA ASP A 452 -7.76 9.94 11.70
C ASP A 452 -8.72 9.12 12.58
N ARG A 453 -9.99 9.52 12.67
CA ARG A 453 -11.01 8.76 13.42
C ARG A 453 -11.15 7.34 12.89
N GLU A 454 -11.30 7.17 11.59
CA GLU A 454 -11.36 5.86 10.93
C GLU A 454 -10.08 5.04 11.18
N LEU A 455 -8.89 5.66 11.12
CA LEU A 455 -7.62 5.00 11.44
C LEU A 455 -7.59 4.50 12.89
N TYR A 456 -8.01 5.32 13.86
CA TYR A 456 -8.04 4.93 15.27
C TYR A 456 -9.10 3.83 15.53
N GLU A 457 -10.31 3.98 15.00
CA GLU A 457 -11.43 3.07 15.22
C GLU A 457 -11.28 1.74 14.47
N ASP A 458 -10.90 1.77 13.20
CA ASP A 458 -10.89 0.56 12.37
C ASP A 458 -9.52 -0.12 12.34
N VAL A 459 -8.44 0.64 12.21
CA VAL A 459 -7.10 0.03 12.12
C VAL A 459 -6.58 -0.28 13.51
N ILE A 460 -6.52 0.70 14.41
CA ILE A 460 -5.89 0.51 15.72
C ILE A 460 -6.76 -0.37 16.63
N LEU A 461 -8.07 -0.11 16.72
CA LEU A 461 -8.93 -0.84 17.65
C LEU A 461 -9.37 -2.22 17.13
N LYS A 462 -9.81 -2.35 15.86
CA LYS A 462 -10.26 -3.67 15.35
C LYS A 462 -9.10 -4.58 14.95
N SER A 463 -8.03 -4.07 14.32
CA SER A 463 -6.92 -4.91 13.84
C SER A 463 -5.80 -5.03 14.86
N VAL A 464 -5.23 -3.91 15.31
CA VAL A 464 -4.08 -3.93 16.23
C VAL A 464 -4.51 -4.33 17.63
N GLY A 465 -5.69 -3.90 18.10
CA GLY A 465 -6.26 -4.31 19.38
C GLY A 465 -6.42 -5.82 19.49
N ARG A 466 -6.82 -6.51 18.41
CA ARG A 466 -6.91 -7.98 18.37
C ARG A 466 -5.53 -8.64 18.49
N ILE A 467 -4.54 -8.14 17.75
CA ILE A 467 -3.17 -8.66 17.79
C ILE A 467 -2.55 -8.43 19.17
N LEU A 468 -2.67 -7.22 19.71
CA LEU A 468 -2.21 -6.86 21.05
C LEU A 468 -2.86 -7.75 22.10
N ARG A 469 -4.18 -7.95 22.06
CA ARG A 469 -4.89 -8.87 22.96
C ARG A 469 -4.35 -10.29 22.90
N SER A 470 -4.16 -10.82 21.70
CA SER A 470 -3.60 -12.17 21.51
C SER A 470 -2.18 -12.28 22.08
N ARG A 471 -1.33 -11.27 21.87
CA ARG A 471 0.04 -11.22 22.38
C ARG A 471 0.10 -11.06 23.91
N ILE A 472 -0.76 -10.21 24.48
CA ILE A 472 -0.91 -10.03 25.93
C ILE A 472 -1.38 -11.33 26.59
N GLN A 473 -2.45 -11.95 26.08
CA GLN A 473 -2.94 -13.24 26.59
C GLN A 473 -1.91 -14.36 26.47
N ARG A 474 -1.08 -14.34 25.43
CA ARG A 474 0.03 -15.27 25.30
C ARG A 474 1.09 -15.04 26.38
N ALA A 475 1.47 -13.78 26.63
CA ALA A 475 2.43 -13.44 27.68
C ALA A 475 1.90 -13.81 29.09
N GLU A 476 0.60 -13.65 29.36
CA GLU A 476 -0.01 -14.10 30.63
C GLU A 476 0.03 -15.63 30.79
N ARG A 477 -0.33 -16.38 29.73
CA ARG A 477 -0.24 -17.84 29.74
C ARG A 477 1.19 -18.30 29.97
N TRP A 478 2.13 -17.67 29.29
CA TRP A 478 3.56 -17.92 29.49
C TRP A 478 3.99 -17.76 30.95
N VAL A 479 3.61 -16.66 31.61
CA VAL A 479 3.93 -16.42 33.03
C VAL A 479 3.32 -17.49 33.94
N ASN A 480 2.09 -17.93 33.64
CA ASN A 480 1.45 -18.99 34.40
C ASN A 480 2.15 -20.34 34.21
N ASP A 481 2.53 -20.70 33.00
CA ASP A 481 3.20 -21.97 32.71
C ASP A 481 4.62 -21.98 33.31
N MET A 482 5.34 -20.86 33.24
CA MET A 482 6.60 -20.66 33.94
C MET A 482 6.45 -20.80 35.45
N ASN A 483 5.42 -20.20 36.05
CA ASN A 483 5.14 -20.36 37.49
C ASN A 483 4.79 -21.80 37.88
N LYS A 484 4.11 -22.56 37.03
CA LYS A 484 3.85 -23.99 37.27
C LYS A 484 5.14 -24.80 37.26
N LEU A 485 6.02 -24.56 36.28
CA LEU A 485 7.33 -25.22 36.21
C LEU A 485 8.19 -24.89 37.44
N MET A 486 8.25 -23.61 37.83
CA MET A 486 9.00 -23.19 39.02
C MET A 486 8.41 -23.71 40.33
N GLY A 487 7.08 -23.87 40.41
CA GLY A 487 6.41 -24.43 41.58
C GLY A 487 6.53 -25.95 41.71
N GLY A 488 6.82 -26.66 40.62
CA GLY A 488 7.07 -28.11 40.62
C GLY A 488 8.50 -28.51 40.99
N LEU A 489 9.40 -27.54 41.15
CA LEU A 489 10.79 -27.78 41.53
C LEU A 489 10.90 -27.96 43.04
N ASP A 490 11.10 -29.21 43.46
CA ASP A 490 11.31 -29.57 44.86
C ASP A 490 12.72 -29.15 45.30
N THR A 491 12.89 -27.88 45.67
CA THR A 491 14.17 -27.39 46.19
C THR A 491 14.31 -27.83 47.64
N SER A 492 15.40 -28.52 47.95
CA SER A 492 15.76 -28.97 49.31
C SER A 492 15.85 -27.85 50.36
N SER A 493 15.80 -26.57 49.95
CA SER A 493 15.77 -25.37 50.80
C SER A 493 14.36 -24.83 51.08
N GLY A 494 13.30 -25.40 50.48
CA GLY A 494 11.91 -24.91 50.64
C GLY A 494 11.68 -23.52 50.03
N LEU A 495 12.48 -23.17 49.01
CA LEU A 495 12.42 -21.88 48.32
C LEU A 495 11.59 -22.02 47.04
N VAL A 496 10.41 -21.40 47.01
CA VAL A 496 9.57 -21.34 45.81
C VAL A 496 9.73 -19.99 45.14
N LEU A 497 10.13 -20.00 43.88
CA LEU A 497 10.26 -18.78 43.06
C LEU A 497 9.01 -18.61 42.21
N SER A 498 8.59 -17.37 42.03
CA SER A 498 7.49 -17.03 41.13
C SER A 498 7.74 -15.69 40.45
N ILE A 499 7.19 -15.54 39.26
CA ILE A 499 7.30 -14.32 38.45
C ILE A 499 5.91 -13.72 38.31
N GLN A 500 5.82 -12.41 38.51
CA GLN A 500 4.59 -11.66 38.32
C GLN A 500 4.77 -10.64 37.19
N TRP A 501 3.83 -10.65 36.26
CA TRP A 501 3.74 -9.65 35.19
C TRP A 501 2.80 -8.54 35.64
N LYS A 502 3.35 -7.35 35.93
CA LYS A 502 2.58 -6.22 36.46
C LYS A 502 2.46 -5.11 35.41
N PRO A 503 1.27 -4.51 35.25
CA PRO A 503 1.12 -3.29 34.44
C PRO A 503 1.84 -2.13 35.13
N LYS A 504 2.50 -1.28 34.34
CA LYS A 504 3.07 -0.02 34.84
C LYS A 504 1.95 1.00 35.07
N THR A 505 2.07 1.76 36.15
CA THR A 505 1.17 2.88 36.46
C THR A 505 1.38 4.02 35.44
N ALA A 506 0.30 4.75 35.14
CA ALA A 506 0.32 5.89 34.22
C ALA A 506 1.31 6.99 34.69
N GLU A 507 1.97 7.64 33.74
CA GLU A 507 2.91 8.73 34.04
C GLU A 507 2.19 10.09 34.26
N THR A 508 0.94 10.23 33.78
CA THR A 508 0.14 11.48 33.86
C THR A 508 -1.37 11.22 34.03
N GLU A 509 -2.13 12.24 34.45
CA GLU A 509 -3.58 12.18 34.68
C GLU A 509 -4.43 11.99 33.40
N ALA A 510 -3.92 12.39 32.23
CA ALA A 510 -4.60 12.24 30.94
C ALA A 510 -4.40 10.84 30.31
N GLU A 511 -3.49 10.04 30.85
CA GLU A 511 -3.24 8.67 30.40
C GLU A 511 -4.09 7.69 31.21
N LEU A 512 -4.76 6.75 30.54
CA LEU A 512 -5.39 5.62 31.20
C LEU A 512 -4.32 4.79 31.91
N ASP A 513 -4.64 4.28 33.11
CA ASP A 513 -3.81 3.25 33.73
C ASP A 513 -3.70 2.05 32.76
N THR A 514 -2.50 1.50 32.61
CA THR A 514 -2.25 0.37 31.70
C THR A 514 -3.21 -0.78 31.97
N LYS A 515 -3.60 -0.98 33.24
CA LYS A 515 -4.59 -1.98 33.64
C LYS A 515 -5.97 -1.72 33.03
N GLU A 516 -6.40 -0.46 33.01
CA GLU A 516 -7.68 -0.04 32.44
C GLU A 516 -7.63 -0.07 30.92
N LEU A 517 -6.55 0.41 30.30
CA LEU A 517 -6.31 0.29 28.85
C LEU A 517 -6.37 -1.16 28.39
N VAL A 518 -5.69 -2.07 29.08
CA VAL A 518 -5.69 -3.50 28.75
C VAL A 518 -7.07 -4.11 28.94
N ARG A 519 -7.82 -3.69 29.98
CA ARG A 519 -9.21 -4.12 30.17
C ARG A 519 -10.09 -3.67 29.00
N LEU A 520 -9.99 -2.42 28.57
CA LEU A 520 -10.76 -1.89 27.44
C LEU A 520 -10.36 -2.58 26.14
N LEU A 521 -9.06 -2.79 25.88
CA LEU A 521 -8.56 -3.55 24.73
C LEU A 521 -8.95 -5.04 24.74
N ARG A 522 -9.38 -5.60 25.88
CA ARG A 522 -9.90 -6.97 26.01
C ARG A 522 -11.37 -7.11 25.62
N ILE A 523 -12.17 -6.05 25.77
CA ILE A 523 -13.59 -6.06 25.38
C ILE A 523 -13.67 -6.10 23.85
N ASP A 524 -14.57 -6.89 23.28
CA ASP A 524 -14.78 -6.86 21.83
C ASP A 524 -15.20 -5.45 21.41
N SER A 525 -14.58 -4.92 20.35
CA SER A 525 -14.93 -3.62 19.76
C SER A 525 -16.43 -3.43 19.52
N ARG A 526 -17.17 -4.51 19.25
CA ARG A 526 -18.64 -4.49 19.06
C ARG A 526 -19.44 -4.31 20.35
N LEU A 527 -18.79 -4.52 21.49
CA LEU A 527 -19.39 -4.48 22.83
C LEU A 527 -18.84 -3.31 23.67
N LEU A 528 -17.87 -2.54 23.16
CA LEU A 528 -17.43 -1.30 23.79
C LEU A 528 -18.52 -0.23 23.68
N LYS A 529 -18.71 0.54 24.74
CA LYS A 529 -19.52 1.75 24.70
C LYS A 529 -18.74 2.86 23.98
N GLU A 530 -19.45 3.79 23.34
CA GLU A 530 -18.87 4.96 22.68
C GLU A 530 -17.94 5.75 23.62
N GLU A 531 -18.31 5.88 24.89
CA GLU A 531 -17.52 6.56 25.92
C GLU A 531 -16.18 5.85 26.19
N ASP A 532 -16.18 4.52 26.22
CA ASP A 532 -14.99 3.71 26.44
C ASP A 532 -14.06 3.75 25.21
N LEU A 533 -14.64 3.77 24.01
CA LEU A 533 -13.92 3.93 22.75
C LEU A 533 -13.18 5.27 22.71
N GLN A 534 -13.88 6.35 23.06
CA GLN A 534 -13.32 7.70 23.07
C GLN A 534 -12.16 7.82 24.07
N ARG A 535 -12.25 7.17 25.24
CA ARG A 535 -11.16 7.13 26.24
C ARG A 535 -9.90 6.48 25.68
N VAL A 536 -10.03 5.35 24.98
CA VAL A 536 -8.88 4.65 24.38
C VAL A 536 -8.27 5.48 23.24
N THR A 537 -9.10 6.07 22.38
CA THR A 537 -8.66 6.95 21.29
C THR A 537 -7.91 8.17 21.83
N ASN A 538 -8.43 8.81 22.88
CA ASN A 538 -7.78 9.96 23.52
C ASN A 538 -6.43 9.57 24.14
N HIS A 539 -6.33 8.40 24.77
CA HIS A 539 -5.07 7.90 25.32
C HIS A 539 -3.99 7.75 24.24
N PHE A 540 -4.30 7.09 23.12
CA PHE A 540 -3.32 6.91 22.03
C PHE A 540 -2.98 8.23 21.33
N ARG A 541 -3.95 9.13 21.13
CA ARG A 541 -3.69 10.47 20.57
C ARG A 541 -2.73 11.27 21.44
N SER A 542 -2.97 11.33 22.75
CA SER A 542 -2.10 12.02 23.70
C SER A 542 -0.68 11.43 23.70
N LYS A 543 -0.57 10.10 23.69
CA LYS A 543 0.72 9.40 23.71
C LYS A 543 1.52 9.56 22.42
N ILE A 544 0.86 9.59 21.26
CA ILE A 544 1.49 9.87 19.96
C ILE A 544 1.94 11.33 19.88
N ALA A 545 1.12 12.28 20.34
CA ALA A 545 1.49 13.70 20.38
C ALA A 545 2.74 13.93 21.23
N ARG A 546 2.80 13.34 22.44
CA ARG A 546 3.98 13.44 23.31
C ARG A 546 5.21 12.77 22.70
N ALA A 547 5.04 11.59 22.10
CA ALA A 547 6.15 10.91 21.44
C ALA A 547 6.68 11.74 20.26
N ARG A 548 5.80 12.46 19.55
CA ARG A 548 6.18 13.41 18.50
C ARG A 548 6.98 14.59 19.05
N GLU A 549 6.52 15.23 20.13
CA GLU A 549 7.24 16.35 20.78
C GLU A 549 8.65 15.93 21.23
N LEU A 550 8.76 14.79 21.93
CA LEU A 550 10.05 14.25 22.40
C LEU A 550 11.02 13.90 21.28
N LEU A 551 10.51 13.60 20.07
CA LEU A 551 11.32 13.25 18.90
C LEU A 551 11.70 14.49 18.08
N GLU A 552 10.82 15.48 18.00
CA GLU A 552 11.13 16.82 17.44
C GLU A 552 12.25 17.50 18.25
N GLU A 553 12.23 17.40 19.60
CA GLU A 553 13.31 17.89 20.47
C GLU A 553 14.66 17.18 20.24
N ARG A 554 14.64 15.93 19.78
CA ARG A 554 15.85 15.14 19.51
C ARG A 554 16.41 15.34 18.10
N GLY A 555 15.81 16.20 17.28
CA GLY A 555 16.30 16.57 15.94
C GLY A 555 16.32 15.41 14.93
N GLN A 556 15.65 14.29 15.22
CA GLN A 556 15.54 13.17 14.30
C GLN A 556 14.18 13.23 13.61
N GLY A 557 14.20 13.48 12.30
CA GLY A 557 13.04 13.35 11.42
C GLY A 557 12.57 11.89 11.39
N SER A 558 11.82 11.50 12.41
CA SER A 558 11.24 10.18 12.54
C SER A 558 9.89 10.15 11.85
N THR A 559 9.62 9.09 11.10
CA THR A 559 8.35 8.91 10.40
C THR A 559 7.25 8.57 11.41
N LEU A 560 6.01 8.98 11.15
CA LEU A 560 4.84 8.64 11.99
C LEU A 560 4.76 7.13 12.31
N HIS A 561 5.21 6.27 11.39
CA HIS A 561 5.29 4.83 11.60
C HIS A 561 6.20 4.41 12.76
N GLN A 562 7.35 5.07 12.94
CA GLN A 562 8.28 4.79 14.05
C GLN A 562 7.66 5.17 15.40
N ILE A 563 6.97 6.32 15.43
CA ILE A 563 6.24 6.80 16.62
C ILE A 563 5.17 5.79 17.02
N ILE A 564 4.34 5.37 16.05
CA ILE A 564 3.28 4.38 16.28
C ILE A 564 3.86 3.04 16.77
N LYS A 565 4.96 2.57 16.15
CA LYS A 565 5.65 1.33 16.57
C LYS A 565 6.10 1.40 18.03
N GLU A 566 6.63 2.55 18.46
CA GLU A 566 7.09 2.74 19.83
C GLU A 566 5.94 2.80 20.83
N VAL A 567 4.87 3.53 20.51
CA VAL A 567 3.69 3.68 21.36
C VAL A 567 2.94 2.35 21.55
N LEU A 568 2.83 1.55 20.48
CA LEU A 568 2.11 0.28 20.46
C LEU A 568 2.95 -0.93 20.94
N ASP A 569 4.22 -0.73 21.32
CA ASP A 569 5.03 -1.81 21.90
C ASP A 569 4.57 -2.14 23.33
N TYR A 570 3.67 -3.12 23.44
CA TYR A 570 3.09 -3.55 24.71
C TYR A 570 4.14 -4.02 25.73
N ARG A 571 5.34 -4.42 25.30
CA ARG A 571 6.41 -4.85 26.23
C ARG A 571 6.85 -3.72 27.15
N LYS A 572 6.71 -2.47 26.72
CA LYS A 572 7.03 -1.29 27.54
C LYS A 572 5.97 -1.00 28.61
N TRP A 573 4.76 -1.53 28.44
CA TRP A 573 3.61 -1.26 29.30
C TRP A 573 3.62 -2.09 30.59
N PHE A 574 4.40 -3.17 30.63
CA PHE A 574 4.46 -4.07 31.76
C PHE A 574 5.89 -4.20 32.29
N SER A 575 6.03 -4.70 33.52
CA SER A 575 7.29 -5.11 34.12
C SER A 575 7.18 -6.51 34.71
N PHE A 576 8.30 -7.24 34.68
CA PHE A 576 8.41 -8.52 35.38
C PHE A 576 9.02 -8.29 36.75
N THR A 577 8.37 -8.83 37.78
CA THR A 577 8.85 -8.78 39.15
C THR A 577 8.99 -10.21 39.67
N LEU A 578 10.18 -10.56 40.15
CA LEU A 578 10.42 -11.85 40.80
C LEU A 578 9.99 -11.80 42.26
N TYR A 579 9.36 -12.89 42.71
CA TYR A 579 8.93 -13.14 44.07
C TYR A 579 9.51 -14.45 44.54
N TYR A 580 9.74 -14.56 45.85
CA TYR A 580 10.12 -15.79 46.49
C TYR A 580 9.28 -16.05 47.74
N GLU A 581 9.15 -17.31 48.10
CA GLU A 581 8.48 -17.79 49.30
C GLU A 581 9.40 -18.84 49.96
N LYS A 582 9.64 -18.71 51.26
CA LYS A 582 10.39 -19.69 52.07
C LYS A 582 9.42 -20.41 52.98
N THR A 583 9.71 -21.65 53.36
CA THR A 583 8.89 -22.42 54.30
C THR A 583 8.57 -21.60 55.56
N ASN A 584 7.27 -21.41 55.84
CA ASN A 584 6.72 -20.60 56.95
C ASN A 584 6.94 -19.07 56.87
N GLU A 585 7.38 -18.52 55.73
CA GLU A 585 7.42 -17.07 55.48
C GLU A 585 6.41 -16.64 54.41
N PRO A 586 5.81 -15.43 54.52
CA PRO A 586 4.96 -14.93 53.46
C PRO A 586 5.76 -14.61 52.19
N LYS A 587 5.11 -14.74 51.04
CA LYS A 587 5.64 -14.37 49.72
C LYS A 587 6.13 -12.91 49.68
N ARG A 588 7.36 -12.69 49.23
CA ARG A 588 8.01 -11.36 49.18
C ARG A 588 8.74 -11.13 47.86
N GLU A 589 8.90 -9.85 47.50
CA GLU A 589 9.59 -9.45 46.27
C GLU A 589 11.11 -9.68 46.38
N LEU A 590 11.71 -10.22 45.33
CA LEU A 590 13.15 -10.46 45.23
C LEU A 590 13.85 -9.19 44.75
N THR A 591 14.14 -8.29 45.69
CA THR A 591 14.95 -7.09 45.41
C THR A 591 16.45 -7.41 45.43
N ASN A 592 17.28 -6.57 44.81
CA ASN A 592 18.75 -6.75 44.82
C ASN A 592 19.30 -6.95 46.24
N HIS A 593 18.81 -6.19 47.23
CA HIS A 593 19.22 -6.35 48.63
C HIS A 593 18.90 -7.75 49.17
N ARG A 594 17.71 -8.28 48.90
CA ARG A 594 17.30 -9.63 49.34
C ARG A 594 18.03 -10.72 48.57
N PHE A 595 18.29 -10.52 47.29
CA PHE A 595 19.11 -11.42 46.48
C PHE A 595 20.51 -11.59 47.08
N TYR A 596 21.14 -10.51 47.55
CA TYR A 596 22.47 -10.61 48.19
C TYR A 596 22.46 -11.31 49.56
N GLN A 597 21.30 -11.45 50.22
CA GLN A 597 21.14 -12.16 51.49
C GLN A 597 20.95 -13.68 51.34
N PHE A 598 20.71 -14.18 50.13
CA PHE A 598 20.56 -15.60 49.85
C PHE A 598 21.90 -16.36 49.99
N SER A 599 21.82 -17.66 50.30
CA SER A 599 23.00 -18.55 50.28
C SER A 599 23.57 -18.68 48.86
N GLY A 600 24.81 -19.15 48.70
CA GLY A 600 25.44 -19.33 47.37
C GLY A 600 24.58 -20.18 46.42
N GLY A 601 24.03 -21.30 46.92
CA GLY A 601 23.12 -22.15 46.17
C GLY A 601 21.75 -21.50 45.88
N GLU A 602 21.17 -20.78 46.84
CA GLU A 602 19.90 -20.06 46.65
C GLU A 602 20.03 -18.92 45.61
N LYS A 603 21.17 -18.22 45.58
CA LYS A 603 21.46 -17.16 44.59
C LYS A 603 21.48 -17.71 43.17
N ALA A 604 22.15 -18.83 42.98
CA ALA A 604 22.23 -19.46 41.67
C ALA A 604 20.88 -20.00 41.22
N MET A 605 20.12 -20.63 42.11
CA MET A 605 18.75 -21.06 41.82
C MET A 605 17.86 -19.89 41.38
N ALA A 606 17.92 -18.77 42.11
CA ALA A 606 17.19 -17.55 41.79
C ALA A 606 17.60 -16.90 40.44
N MET A 607 18.76 -17.27 39.91
CA MET A 607 19.28 -16.78 38.63
C MET A 607 18.97 -17.75 37.48
N TYR A 608 19.32 -19.03 37.63
CA TYR A 608 19.21 -20.04 36.56
C TYR A 608 17.77 -20.48 36.30
N ILE A 609 16.95 -20.66 37.34
CA ILE A 609 15.58 -21.14 37.16
C ILE A 609 14.76 -20.20 36.26
N PRO A 610 14.74 -18.86 36.48
CA PRO A 610 14.07 -17.94 35.57
C PRO A 610 14.62 -17.96 34.14
N LEU A 611 15.94 -18.10 33.98
CA LEU A 611 16.59 -18.13 32.66
C LEU A 611 16.22 -19.40 31.88
N PHE A 612 16.27 -20.57 32.52
CA PHE A 612 15.86 -21.83 31.92
C PHE A 612 14.38 -21.82 31.57
N ALA A 613 13.52 -21.32 32.44
CA ALA A 613 12.09 -21.22 32.13
C ALA A 613 11.80 -20.24 30.99
N ALA A 614 12.54 -19.13 30.90
CA ALA A 614 12.45 -18.19 29.78
C ALA A 614 12.93 -18.80 28.46
N ALA A 615 14.06 -19.51 28.48
CA ALA A 615 14.59 -20.20 27.31
C ALA A 615 13.65 -21.32 26.85
N TYR A 616 13.17 -22.16 27.78
CA TYR A 616 12.26 -23.26 27.51
C TYR A 616 10.97 -22.78 26.84
N SER A 617 10.38 -21.70 27.35
CA SER A 617 9.19 -21.13 26.70
C SER A 617 9.45 -20.65 25.28
N ARG A 618 10.66 -20.16 24.99
CA ARG A 618 10.98 -19.72 23.63
C ARG A 618 11.09 -20.92 22.70
N TYR A 619 11.64 -22.03 23.19
CA TYR A 619 11.68 -23.29 22.46
C TYR A 619 10.29 -23.90 22.24
N GLN A 620 9.34 -23.72 23.17
CA GLN A 620 7.93 -24.12 22.93
C GLN A 620 7.24 -23.36 21.79
N GLU A 621 7.78 -22.23 21.31
CA GLU A 621 7.30 -21.56 20.09
C GLU A 621 7.96 -22.09 18.81
N ALA A 622 8.98 -22.96 18.91
CA ALA A 622 9.62 -23.60 17.77
C ALA A 622 8.78 -24.78 17.24
N GLY A 623 9.15 -25.32 16.07
CA GLY A 623 8.48 -26.50 15.51
C GLY A 623 8.73 -27.75 16.35
N ASP A 624 7.88 -28.78 16.19
CA ASP A 624 7.92 -30.01 17.00
C ASP A 624 9.27 -30.76 16.90
N ASP A 625 9.99 -30.61 15.78
CA ASP A 625 11.30 -31.24 15.53
C ASP A 625 12.51 -30.38 15.97
N ALA A 626 12.29 -29.21 16.58
CA ALA A 626 13.38 -28.31 16.93
C ALA A 626 14.14 -28.79 18.18
N PRO A 627 15.48 -28.90 18.15
CA PRO A 627 16.26 -29.30 19.32
C PRO A 627 16.34 -28.17 20.36
N TYR A 628 16.26 -28.51 21.64
CA TYR A 628 16.22 -27.53 22.73
C TYR A 628 17.63 -27.30 23.26
N ILE A 629 18.47 -26.58 22.52
CA ILE A 629 19.90 -26.48 22.83
C ILE A 629 20.19 -25.34 23.82
N ILE A 630 20.93 -25.61 24.90
CA ILE A 630 21.50 -24.58 25.78
C ILE A 630 23.01 -24.74 25.91
N SER A 631 23.72 -23.63 25.96
CA SER A 631 25.17 -23.60 26.23
C SER A 631 25.45 -22.76 27.45
N LEU A 632 26.15 -23.32 28.43
CA LEU A 632 26.53 -22.61 29.65
C LEU A 632 28.05 -22.64 29.82
N ASP A 633 28.65 -21.45 29.82
CA ASP A 633 30.04 -21.29 30.25
C ASP A 633 30.08 -21.10 31.77
N GLU A 634 31.08 -21.68 32.44
CA GLU A 634 31.19 -21.74 33.90
C GLU A 634 29.89 -22.22 34.59
N ALA A 635 29.33 -23.31 34.10
CA ALA A 635 28.06 -23.85 34.57
C ALA A 635 28.10 -24.15 36.08
N PHE A 636 27.09 -23.61 36.77
CA PHE A 636 26.83 -23.80 38.20
C PHE A 636 28.00 -23.47 39.14
N ALA A 637 28.87 -22.53 38.73
CA ALA A 637 29.95 -22.04 39.59
C ALA A 637 29.41 -21.44 40.91
N GLY A 638 29.97 -21.87 42.05
CA GLY A 638 29.58 -21.37 43.38
C GLY A 638 28.28 -21.93 43.95
N VAL A 639 27.75 -23.01 43.35
CA VAL A 639 26.54 -23.73 43.80
C VAL A 639 26.95 -24.98 44.58
N ASP A 640 26.19 -25.34 45.61
CA ASP A 640 26.40 -26.61 46.31
C ASP A 640 25.93 -27.82 45.50
N GLU A 641 26.52 -28.98 45.79
CA GLU A 641 26.35 -30.22 45.02
C GLU A 641 24.90 -30.73 44.96
N ASN A 642 24.12 -30.53 46.04
CA ASN A 642 22.70 -30.89 46.06
C ASN A 642 21.86 -29.99 45.14
N ASN A 643 22.14 -28.69 45.13
CA ASN A 643 21.45 -27.76 44.24
C ASN A 643 21.86 -27.93 42.78
N ILE A 644 23.11 -28.32 42.50
CA ILE A 644 23.57 -28.69 41.15
C ILE A 644 22.79 -29.89 40.62
N ARG A 645 22.63 -30.95 41.44
CA ARG A 645 21.81 -32.13 41.10
C ARG A 645 20.38 -31.74 40.68
N ASN A 646 19.75 -30.84 41.44
CA ASN A 646 18.40 -30.36 41.16
C ASN A 646 18.33 -29.51 39.87
N LEU A 647 19.35 -28.70 39.59
CA LEU A 647 19.43 -27.93 38.34
C LEU A 647 19.59 -28.83 37.12
N PHE A 648 20.41 -29.90 37.19
CA PHE A 648 20.46 -30.90 36.12
C PHE A 648 19.12 -31.62 35.94
N GLY A 649 18.44 -31.99 37.04
CA GLY A 649 17.11 -32.58 36.97
C GLY A 649 16.10 -31.67 36.27
N LEU A 650 16.17 -30.35 36.50
CA LEU A 650 15.36 -29.37 35.79
C LEU A 650 15.70 -29.30 34.30
N VAL A 651 16.98 -29.27 33.95
CA VAL A 651 17.44 -29.21 32.55
C VAL A 651 16.93 -30.41 31.77
N GLU A 652 17.03 -31.61 32.34
CA GLU A 652 16.52 -32.86 31.79
C GLU A 652 14.98 -32.89 31.71
N GLN A 653 14.29 -32.46 32.77
CA GLN A 653 12.82 -32.41 32.79
C GLN A 653 12.26 -31.44 31.73
N LEU A 654 12.98 -30.36 31.44
CA LEU A 654 12.65 -29.41 30.37
C LEU A 654 13.06 -29.93 28.98
N GLY A 655 13.74 -31.07 28.89
CA GLY A 655 14.15 -31.69 27.63
C GLY A 655 15.26 -30.92 26.91
N PHE A 656 16.06 -30.14 27.63
CA PHE A 656 17.17 -29.40 27.02
C PHE A 656 18.31 -30.34 26.62
N ASN A 657 18.81 -30.17 25.40
CA ASN A 657 20.14 -30.63 25.01
C ASN A 657 21.15 -29.58 25.49
N TYR A 658 22.22 -29.97 26.17
CA TYR A 658 23.13 -29.00 26.77
C TYR A 658 24.61 -29.27 26.49
N ILE A 659 25.34 -28.17 26.34
CA ILE A 659 26.79 -28.13 26.29
C ILE A 659 27.24 -27.23 27.43
N MET A 660 27.96 -27.78 28.40
CA MET A 660 28.37 -27.05 29.59
C MET A 660 29.88 -27.13 29.77
N ASN A 661 30.47 -26.00 30.15
CA ASN A 661 31.87 -25.92 30.55
C ASN A 661 31.96 -25.61 32.05
N SER A 662 32.86 -26.28 32.77
CA SER A 662 33.07 -26.04 34.20
C SER A 662 34.43 -26.54 34.66
N GLN A 663 34.97 -25.92 35.72
CA GLN A 663 36.26 -26.29 36.31
C GLN A 663 36.16 -27.43 37.35
N ALA A 664 34.99 -27.64 37.93
CA ALA A 664 34.80 -28.56 39.06
C ALA A 664 33.60 -29.52 38.89
N LEU A 665 32.84 -29.39 37.81
CA LEU A 665 31.60 -30.11 37.59
C LEU A 665 31.79 -31.22 36.55
N TRP A 666 31.39 -32.44 36.90
CA TRP A 666 31.44 -33.60 36.00
C TRP A 666 30.06 -34.00 35.45
N GLY A 667 28.97 -33.59 36.11
CA GLY A 667 27.60 -33.95 35.71
C GLY A 667 27.25 -35.42 35.99
N ASP A 668 27.98 -36.08 36.89
CA ASP A 668 27.82 -37.48 37.30
C ASP A 668 26.72 -37.65 38.36
N TYR A 669 25.55 -37.05 38.10
CA TYR A 669 24.38 -37.13 38.96
C TYR A 669 23.38 -38.17 38.46
N ASP A 670 22.62 -38.76 39.39
CA ASP A 670 21.53 -39.70 39.11
C ASP A 670 20.36 -39.07 38.34
N THR A 671 20.24 -37.73 38.37
CA THR A 671 19.27 -36.97 37.59
C THR A 671 19.63 -36.90 36.10
N VAL A 672 20.88 -37.17 35.72
CA VAL A 672 21.36 -37.14 34.34
C VAL A 672 21.40 -38.58 33.79
N PRO A 673 20.62 -38.91 32.74
CA PRO A 673 20.53 -40.27 32.22
C PRO A 673 21.81 -40.71 31.49
N ALA A 674 22.41 -39.81 30.70
CA ALA A 674 23.67 -40.07 30.02
C ALA A 674 24.38 -38.74 29.70
N LEU A 675 25.71 -38.72 29.82
CA LEU A 675 26.50 -37.53 29.51
C LEU A 675 27.85 -37.90 28.89
N SER A 676 28.23 -37.15 27.87
CA SER A 676 29.55 -37.15 27.25
C SER A 676 30.41 -36.10 27.96
N ILE A 677 31.54 -36.52 28.55
CA ILE A 677 32.39 -35.64 29.36
C ILE A 677 33.78 -35.59 28.74
N CYS A 678 34.24 -34.38 28.44
CA CYS A 678 35.58 -34.13 27.90
C CYS A 678 36.40 -33.34 28.92
N GLU A 679 37.40 -33.98 29.52
CA GLU A 679 38.34 -33.32 30.43
C GLU A 679 39.51 -32.74 29.62
N LEU A 680 39.65 -31.41 29.67
CA LEU A 680 40.72 -30.68 28.99
C LEU A 680 41.92 -30.52 29.92
N VAL A 681 42.93 -31.37 29.75
CA VAL A 681 44.15 -31.35 30.56
C VAL A 681 45.25 -30.64 29.79
N ARG A 682 45.83 -29.60 30.39
CA ARG A 682 47.06 -28.96 29.89
C ARG A 682 48.24 -29.38 30.76
N PRO A 683 49.14 -30.27 30.29
CA PRO A 683 50.36 -30.59 31.01
C PRO A 683 51.22 -29.33 31.20
N ARG A 684 51.75 -29.10 32.41
CA ARG A 684 52.56 -27.94 32.85
C ARG A 684 53.12 -27.05 31.71
N ASN A 685 52.39 -26.01 31.32
CA ASN A 685 52.78 -25.01 30.31
C ASN A 685 53.08 -25.54 28.88
N ALA A 686 52.63 -26.73 28.53
CA ALA A 686 52.68 -27.23 27.16
C ALA A 686 51.87 -26.33 26.20
N SER A 687 52.24 -26.33 24.91
CA SER A 687 51.55 -25.61 23.84
C SER A 687 50.32 -26.36 23.30
N PHE A 688 50.02 -27.54 23.85
CA PHE A 688 48.89 -28.37 23.45
C PHE A 688 48.01 -28.70 24.66
N VAL A 689 46.74 -29.00 24.37
CA VAL A 689 45.74 -29.46 25.34
C VAL A 689 45.38 -30.89 24.97
N THR A 690 45.41 -31.79 25.95
CA THR A 690 44.98 -33.18 25.78
C THR A 690 43.54 -33.30 26.25
N VAL A 691 42.70 -33.94 25.43
CA VAL A 691 41.31 -34.23 25.77
C VAL A 691 41.23 -35.67 26.28
N ILE A 692 40.64 -35.86 27.46
CA ILE A 692 40.35 -37.18 28.01
C ILE A 692 38.83 -37.38 27.99
N HIS A 693 38.38 -38.47 27.37
CA HIS A 693 36.97 -38.75 27.17
C HIS A 693 36.42 -39.68 28.27
N TYR A 694 35.31 -39.29 28.87
CA TYR A 694 34.53 -40.11 29.79
C TYR A 694 33.07 -40.18 29.35
N ARG A 695 32.41 -41.28 29.67
CA ARG A 695 30.97 -41.46 29.50
C ARG A 695 30.30 -41.70 30.84
N TRP A 696 29.27 -40.91 31.12
CA TRP A 696 28.31 -41.19 32.18
C TRP A 696 27.12 -41.96 31.60
N ASN A 697 26.76 -43.09 32.21
CA ASN A 697 25.63 -43.92 31.78
C ASN A 697 24.42 -43.87 32.75
N GLY A 698 24.35 -42.82 33.57
CA GLY A 698 23.33 -42.69 34.62
C GLY A 698 23.67 -43.36 35.94
N ARG A 699 24.76 -44.15 36.00
CA ARG A 699 25.18 -44.85 37.24
C ARG A 699 26.68 -44.80 37.50
N VAL A 700 27.51 -44.96 36.48
CA VAL A 700 28.97 -45.06 36.61
C VAL A 700 29.65 -44.25 35.52
N LYS A 701 30.67 -43.48 35.90
CA LYS A 701 31.57 -42.77 34.98
C LYS A 701 32.62 -43.75 34.43
N GLN A 702 32.62 -43.95 33.13
CA GLN A 702 33.52 -44.87 32.43
C GLN A 702 34.55 -44.07 31.63
N LEU A 703 35.83 -44.43 31.76
CA LEU A 703 36.91 -43.86 30.94
C LEU A 703 36.89 -44.53 29.57
N MET A 704 36.87 -43.73 28.51
CA MET A 704 36.92 -44.22 27.13
C MET A 704 38.39 -44.23 26.69
N VAL A 705 38.97 -45.42 26.54
CA VAL A 705 40.42 -45.61 26.31
C VAL A 705 40.76 -45.71 24.81
N ASN A 706 39.75 -45.91 23.96
CA ASN A 706 39.93 -46.15 22.53
C ASN A 706 39.11 -45.14 21.72
N ASP A 707 39.77 -44.34 20.87
CA ASP A 707 39.12 -43.32 20.04
C ASP A 707 38.04 -43.92 19.12
N LYS A 708 38.22 -45.17 18.68
CA LYS A 708 37.22 -45.89 17.88
C LYS A 708 35.93 -46.21 18.65
N GLU A 709 36.02 -46.46 19.96
CA GLU A 709 34.85 -46.71 20.81
C GLU A 709 34.10 -45.42 21.13
N TRP A 710 34.77 -44.25 21.03
CA TRP A 710 34.14 -42.94 21.18
C TRP A 710 33.31 -42.57 19.95
N GLU A 711 33.86 -42.75 18.74
CA GLU A 711 33.17 -42.48 17.48
C GLU A 711 31.91 -43.34 17.26
N THR A 712 31.83 -44.53 17.86
CA THR A 712 30.64 -45.41 17.74
C THR A 712 29.47 -45.00 18.63
N ILE A 713 29.64 -44.03 19.52
CA ILE A 713 28.61 -43.59 20.48
C ILE A 713 27.79 -42.40 19.91
N GLU A 714 28.25 -41.78 18.82
CA GLU A 714 27.51 -40.72 18.09
C GLU A 714 26.47 -41.25 17.07
N THR A 715 26.34 -42.58 16.93
CA THR A 715 25.27 -43.26 16.18
C THR A 715 24.40 -44.10 17.11
#